data_AF-A0A8C5SJB0-F1
#
_entry.id   AF-A0A8C5SJB0-F1
#
_cell.length_a   1.000
_cell.length_b   1.000
_cell.length_c   1.000
_cell.angle_alpha   90.00
_cell.angle_beta   90.00
_cell.angle_gamma   90.00
#
_symmetry.space_group_name_H-M   'P 1'
#
loop_
_entity.id
_entity.type
_entity.pdbx_description
1 polymer ?
#
loop_
_entity_poly.entity_id
_entity_poly.type
_entity_poly.pdbx_seq_one_letter_code
_entity_poly.pdbx_strand_id
1 'polypeptide(L)'
;SLDMPDFTDVILQIDNIRHAIAIDYDPVEGYIYWTDDDVRAIRRAFLDGSGAQTLVTTEINHPDGIAVDWVGRNLYWTDTGIDRIEVTRLNGTSRKILISENLDEPRAIVLNPVMGYMYWTDWGENPKIESAYLDGTERKVLVNTSLGWPNGLALDLEENKLYWGDAKTDKIEVISLDGTMRKTLIEDKLPHIFGFTLLGEYIYWTDWQRRSIERVHKKAASRDIIIDQLPDLMGLKATSVTRAEGTNPCAENNGGCSHLCFFTPQECRCACPIGLELLSDMRTCIIPEAFLVFTSRAAVHRISLGASNNDVAIPLTGVKEASAIDFDVSDNRIYWTDIKQFCGLEHVIEFGYMYWTEWGGKPKIVRAYMDGTNSIMLVDKVGRANDLTIDYKDQRLYWTDLDTSMIESSNMLGQEREIIADDLPHPFGLTQYSDFIYWTDWNLHSIERADKTNGRNRTIIQNRLDFVMDILVFHSSRQDGFNECAQNNGHCGQLCLAIPNGYRCGCASHYTLDPKTRNCSSPNSFLLFSQRSAISRMIPDDQQSPDIILPIHGLRNVKAIDYDPLDAFIYWVDGRQNIIKRAKDDGSQPFTVMNIRNQSQNPEKQPHDLSIDIFSHTLYWTCEATNTINVHRINGEQIGVVLRGDHDKPRAIVVNAERGYMYFTNMQERAPKIERAALDGTEREVLFTTGLLRPVALVIDNKLGKLFWVDADLKRIESCDLSGANRVTLQDSNILQPMGLTVLGNHLYWIDRQQQMIERVEKTNGYKRTRIQGRIAHLTGIHAIQDIDMEEFLSHPCSRDNGKCSHLCIAKGDGTPRCSCPVHLVLLQDLLTCGEPPTCSPDQFTCATGEIDCIPMAWRCDGFSECDDQSDEENCPICSATQFQCEKGQCIDAHLRCNGEVDCQDKSDESYCETICLQNHFQCANGQCILKKQQCDSFPDCIDGSDELFCDKTLFTEKIKSSDDSGPHSNAIGPVIGIILTLFVMGGMYFVCQRVVCQRYAGPNGPFPHEYVSGTPHVPLNFIAPGSSQHGTFTGISCGKSMISSMSLMGGSSGAPLYDRNHVTGASSSSSSSTKATFYPQILNPPPSPATDRSLYNTEMFYSSNIPSTTRSYRPYLIRGIAPPTTPCSTDVCDSDYTTSRWKANKYYIDLNSDSDPYPPPPTPRSQYMSAEESCPPSPATERSYFHLYPPPPSPCTDSS
;
A
#
# COMPACT_ATOMS: atom_id res chain seq x y z
N SER A 1 17.13 28.04 -9.29
CA SER A 1 18.06 28.58 -8.27
C SER A 1 18.23 30.08 -8.47
N LEU A 2 18.69 30.82 -7.46
CA LEU A 2 19.09 32.23 -7.58
C LEU A 2 20.51 32.42 -8.14
N ASP A 3 21.34 31.37 -8.16
CA ASP A 3 22.71 31.41 -8.71
C ASP A 3 22.77 31.31 -10.25
N MET A 4 21.62 31.08 -10.90
CA MET A 4 21.49 30.95 -12.36
C MET A 4 20.53 32.01 -12.90
N PRO A 5 20.84 32.65 -14.04
CA PRO A 5 20.04 33.75 -14.59
C PRO A 5 18.66 33.31 -15.09
N ASP A 6 18.50 32.04 -15.42
CA ASP A 6 17.29 31.49 -16.05
C ASP A 6 16.22 31.03 -15.03
N PHE A 7 16.40 31.35 -13.74
CA PHE A 7 15.50 31.10 -12.59
C PHE A 7 14.68 29.80 -12.63
N THR A 8 15.31 28.69 -13.06
CA THR A 8 14.58 27.50 -13.49
C THR A 8 13.83 26.83 -12.33
N ASP A 9 12.52 26.65 -12.52
CA ASP A 9 11.63 25.96 -11.58
C ASP A 9 11.89 24.44 -11.55
N VAL A 10 11.85 23.86 -10.36
CA VAL A 10 12.01 22.42 -10.12
C VAL A 10 10.91 21.95 -9.17
N ILE A 11 9.98 21.13 -9.66
CA ILE A 11 8.87 20.60 -8.88
C ILE A 11 9.33 19.35 -8.12
N LEU A 12 9.40 19.45 -6.79
CA LEU A 12 9.70 18.31 -5.91
C LEU A 12 8.58 17.27 -5.97
N GLN A 13 8.94 16.02 -6.26
CA GLN A 13 7.98 14.92 -6.39
C GLN A 13 7.65 14.34 -5.00
N ILE A 14 6.69 14.96 -4.30
CA ILE A 14 6.27 14.57 -2.95
C ILE A 14 4.78 14.21 -2.94
N ASP A 15 4.48 12.95 -2.61
CA ASP A 15 3.11 12.44 -2.58
C ASP A 15 2.25 13.07 -1.47
N ASN A 16 0.96 13.27 -1.76
CA ASN A 16 -0.10 13.68 -0.82
C ASN A 16 0.01 15.10 -0.22
N ILE A 17 0.80 16.01 -0.79
CA ILE A 17 0.60 17.45 -0.54
C ILE A 17 -0.77 17.86 -1.10
N ARG A 18 -1.52 18.69 -0.38
CA ARG A 18 -2.78 19.26 -0.87
C ARG A 18 -2.75 20.77 -0.99
N HIS A 19 -2.48 21.47 0.11
CA HIS A 19 -2.45 22.91 0.16
C HIS A 19 -1.35 23.33 1.15
N ALA A 20 -0.15 23.60 0.62
CA ALA A 20 1.01 23.93 1.45
C ALA A 20 1.05 25.44 1.73
N ILE A 21 0.98 25.83 3.00
CA ILE A 21 0.93 27.26 3.39
C ILE A 21 2.33 27.79 3.71
N ALA A 22 2.93 27.37 4.82
CA ALA A 22 4.21 27.89 5.31
C ALA A 22 5.36 26.91 5.01
N ILE A 23 6.57 27.43 4.82
CA ILE A 23 7.77 26.64 4.49
C ILE A 23 9.04 27.22 5.11
N ASP A 24 9.88 26.35 5.68
CA ASP A 24 11.24 26.68 6.12
C ASP A 24 12.22 25.50 5.84
N TYR A 25 13.51 25.69 6.06
CA TYR A 25 14.59 24.78 5.71
C TYR A 25 15.66 24.68 6.81
N ASP A 26 16.11 23.47 7.10
CA ASP A 26 17.24 23.20 7.99
C ASP A 26 18.56 23.05 7.21
N PRO A 27 19.50 24.00 7.30
CA PRO A 27 20.80 23.93 6.63
C PRO A 27 21.77 22.91 7.23
N VAL A 28 21.40 22.20 8.32
CA VAL A 28 22.27 21.21 8.97
C VAL A 28 21.99 19.78 8.49
N GLU A 29 20.73 19.32 8.48
CA GLU A 29 20.35 18.00 7.96
C GLU A 29 19.79 18.04 6.53
N GLY A 30 19.52 19.22 5.95
CA GLY A 30 19.05 19.36 4.56
C GLY A 30 17.56 19.07 4.34
N TYR A 31 16.76 19.07 5.42
CA TYR A 31 15.30 18.91 5.34
C TYR A 31 14.60 20.24 5.06
N ILE A 32 13.63 20.21 4.13
CA ILE A 32 12.56 21.20 4.05
C ILE A 32 11.44 20.82 5.03
N TYR A 33 10.82 21.81 5.66
CA TYR A 33 9.68 21.68 6.57
C TYR A 33 8.53 22.53 6.04
N TRP A 34 7.31 21.99 5.99
CA TRP A 34 6.14 22.73 5.55
C TRP A 34 4.86 22.37 6.32
N THR A 35 3.88 23.25 6.23
CA THR A 35 2.54 23.09 6.81
C THR A 35 1.51 22.83 5.71
N ASP A 36 0.51 21.99 5.99
CA ASP A 36 -0.58 21.61 5.07
C ASP A 36 -1.90 21.64 5.87
N ASP A 37 -2.77 22.62 5.60
CA ASP A 37 -4.01 22.88 6.34
C ASP A 37 -5.16 21.95 5.90
N ASP A 38 -5.26 21.65 4.60
CA ASP A 38 -6.25 20.72 4.03
C ASP A 38 -5.97 19.26 4.43
N VAL A 39 -4.74 18.95 4.84
CA VAL A 39 -4.35 17.70 5.53
C VAL A 39 -4.30 17.84 7.06
N ARG A 40 -4.23 19.06 7.60
CA ARG A 40 -4.00 19.40 9.02
C ARG A 40 -2.74 18.78 9.61
N ALA A 41 -1.60 19.01 8.94
CA ALA A 41 -0.34 18.39 9.34
C ALA A 41 0.90 19.26 9.08
N ILE A 42 1.94 19.00 9.88
CA ILE A 42 3.31 19.50 9.64
C ILE A 42 4.16 18.36 9.10
N ARG A 43 4.93 18.63 8.05
CA ARG A 43 5.68 17.63 7.29
C ARG A 43 7.12 18.06 7.03
N ARG A 44 7.97 17.08 6.72
CA ARG A 44 9.33 17.30 6.22
C ARG A 44 9.72 16.30 5.13
N ALA A 45 10.67 16.69 4.29
CA ALA A 45 11.32 15.86 3.27
C ALA A 45 12.71 16.41 2.97
N PHE A 46 13.56 15.65 2.27
CA PHE A 46 14.81 16.18 1.74
C PHE A 46 14.56 17.05 0.49
N LEU A 47 15.57 17.83 0.09
CA LEU A 47 15.55 18.67 -1.12
C LEU A 47 15.40 17.90 -2.45
N ASP A 48 15.50 16.57 -2.45
CA ASP A 48 15.23 15.69 -3.60
C ASP A 48 13.80 15.09 -3.58
N GLY A 49 12.98 15.42 -2.57
CA GLY A 49 11.65 14.85 -2.32
C GLY A 49 11.66 13.52 -1.56
N SER A 50 12.83 12.92 -1.31
CA SER A 50 12.95 11.67 -0.55
C SER A 50 12.76 11.88 0.95
N GLY A 51 12.65 10.78 1.71
CA GLY A 51 12.55 10.83 3.18
C GLY A 51 11.28 11.49 3.74
N ALA A 52 10.25 11.68 2.91
CA ALA A 52 9.02 12.37 3.29
C ALA A 52 8.35 11.77 4.54
N GLN A 53 8.17 12.59 5.57
CA GLN A 53 7.65 12.24 6.88
C GLN A 53 6.59 13.26 7.33
N THR A 54 5.56 12.79 8.03
CA THR A 54 4.59 13.66 8.71
C THR A 54 4.92 13.66 10.20
N LEU A 55 5.05 14.85 10.79
CA LEU A 55 5.61 15.07 12.13
C LEU A 55 4.51 15.31 13.17
N VAL A 56 3.50 16.10 12.83
CA VAL A 56 2.37 16.45 13.71
C VAL A 56 1.07 16.35 12.90
N THR A 57 0.04 15.72 13.47
CA THR A 57 -1.27 15.47 12.83
C THR A 57 -2.46 15.57 13.79
N THR A 58 -2.22 15.91 15.05
CA THR A 58 -3.24 16.05 16.12
C THR A 58 -3.20 17.48 16.63
N GLU A 59 -4.32 18.03 17.10
CA GLU A 59 -4.44 19.43 17.56
C GLU A 59 -3.72 20.43 16.63
N ILE A 60 -4.09 20.40 15.36
CA ILE A 60 -3.70 21.38 14.32
C ILE A 60 -4.97 21.68 13.51
N ASN A 61 -5.17 22.95 13.17
CA ASN A 61 -6.35 23.42 12.45
C ASN A 61 -5.95 24.30 11.25
N HIS A 62 -5.24 25.40 11.47
CA HIS A 62 -4.70 26.29 10.43
C HIS A 62 -3.25 26.70 10.75
N PRO A 63 -2.27 25.84 10.44
CA PRO A 63 -0.85 26.05 10.74
C PRO A 63 -0.20 27.06 9.77
N ASP A 64 -0.45 28.35 10.01
CA ASP A 64 -0.23 29.44 9.05
C ASP A 64 1.22 29.96 8.99
N GLY A 65 2.09 29.58 9.93
CA GLY A 65 3.49 29.97 9.98
C GLY A 65 4.38 28.90 10.62
N ILE A 66 5.62 28.79 10.14
CA ILE A 66 6.61 27.79 10.61
C ILE A 66 8.01 28.40 10.61
N ALA A 67 8.84 28.04 11.59
CA ALA A 67 10.24 28.46 11.64
C ALA A 67 11.15 27.38 12.27
N VAL A 68 12.32 27.19 11.67
CA VAL A 68 13.34 26.21 12.09
C VAL A 68 14.37 26.88 13.00
N ASP A 69 14.60 26.30 14.18
CA ASP A 69 15.75 26.60 15.04
C ASP A 69 16.89 25.63 14.70
N TRP A 70 17.73 26.04 13.76
CA TRP A 70 18.85 25.24 13.25
C TRP A 70 19.92 24.96 14.31
N VAL A 71 20.01 25.77 15.37
CA VAL A 71 21.05 25.68 16.41
C VAL A 71 20.60 24.82 17.59
N GLY A 72 19.45 25.13 18.19
CA GLY A 72 18.86 24.38 19.30
C GLY A 72 18.15 23.09 18.87
N ARG A 73 18.00 22.85 17.54
CA ARG A 73 17.36 21.68 16.92
C ARG A 73 15.87 21.54 17.27
N ASN A 74 15.15 22.65 17.17
CA ASN A 74 13.72 22.76 17.46
C ASN A 74 12.93 23.26 16.23
N LEU A 75 11.62 23.04 16.20
CA LEU A 75 10.70 23.48 15.16
C LEU A 75 9.53 24.22 15.81
N TYR A 76 9.32 25.48 15.43
CA TYR A 76 8.27 26.33 15.99
C TYR A 76 7.19 26.57 14.93
N TRP A 77 5.93 26.68 15.36
CA TRP A 77 4.84 27.08 14.48
C TRP A 77 3.77 27.88 15.21
N THR A 78 2.96 28.55 14.40
CA THR A 78 1.76 29.31 14.77
C THR A 78 0.54 28.58 14.20
N ASP A 79 -0.57 28.54 14.92
CA ASP A 79 -1.85 28.02 14.42
C ASP A 79 -2.98 29.01 14.72
N THR A 80 -3.58 29.57 13.66
CA THR A 80 -4.67 30.55 13.72
C THR A 80 -6.04 29.91 13.98
N GLY A 81 -6.14 28.58 13.94
CA GLY A 81 -7.38 27.87 14.17
C GLY A 81 -7.54 27.33 15.60
N ILE A 82 -6.55 27.52 16.47
CA ILE A 82 -6.57 27.14 17.91
C ILE A 82 -5.88 28.17 18.82
N ASP A 83 -5.45 29.31 18.28
CA ASP A 83 -4.86 30.47 18.98
C ASP A 83 -3.57 30.15 19.76
N ARG A 84 -2.65 29.39 19.16
CA ARG A 84 -1.41 28.91 19.83
C ARG A 84 -0.12 29.19 19.08
N ILE A 85 0.96 29.29 19.86
CA ILE A 85 2.35 29.16 19.41
C ILE A 85 2.97 27.96 20.13
N GLU A 86 3.50 27.04 19.35
CA GLU A 86 3.96 25.73 19.81
C GLU A 86 5.35 25.38 19.25
N VAL A 87 5.99 24.39 19.89
CA VAL A 87 7.32 23.90 19.51
C VAL A 87 7.44 22.39 19.65
N THR A 88 8.16 21.75 18.72
CA THR A 88 8.64 20.36 18.83
C THR A 88 10.14 20.31 18.61
N ARG A 89 10.72 19.12 18.74
CA ARG A 89 11.97 18.77 18.05
C ARG A 89 11.77 18.72 16.54
N LEU A 90 12.88 18.84 15.79
CA LEU A 90 12.89 18.70 14.32
C LEU A 90 12.47 17.31 13.79
N ASN A 91 12.40 16.30 14.66
CA ASN A 91 11.84 14.98 14.37
C ASN A 91 10.35 14.81 14.78
N GLY A 92 9.68 15.89 15.22
CA GLY A 92 8.30 15.89 15.70
C GLY A 92 8.10 15.44 17.16
N THR A 93 9.12 14.95 17.86
CA THR A 93 8.96 14.54 19.27
C THR A 93 9.00 15.74 20.22
N SER A 94 8.67 15.52 21.49
CA SER A 94 8.78 16.52 22.55
C SER A 94 7.97 17.81 22.32
N ARG A 95 6.74 17.69 21.80
CA ARG A 95 5.80 18.82 21.63
C ARG A 95 5.62 19.60 22.93
N LYS A 96 5.56 20.93 22.86
CA LYS A 96 5.22 21.84 23.97
C LYS A 96 4.45 23.06 23.44
N ILE A 97 3.37 23.45 24.12
CA ILE A 97 2.71 24.76 23.93
C ILE A 97 3.54 25.83 24.65
N LEU A 98 3.87 26.93 23.96
CA LEU A 98 4.62 28.05 24.54
C LEU A 98 3.73 29.22 24.91
N ILE A 99 2.77 29.58 24.05
CA ILE A 99 1.87 30.71 24.24
C ILE A 99 0.46 30.29 23.75
N SER A 100 -0.55 30.52 24.59
CA SER A 100 -1.97 30.21 24.33
C SER A 100 -2.93 31.20 25.00
N GLU A 101 -2.43 32.38 25.37
CA GLU A 101 -3.19 33.47 25.98
C GLU A 101 -2.99 34.74 25.17
N ASN A 102 -4.02 35.60 25.02
CA ASN A 102 -3.91 36.89 24.34
C ASN A 102 -3.26 36.80 22.93
N LEU A 103 -3.58 35.74 22.21
CA LEU A 103 -3.39 35.56 20.77
C LEU A 103 -4.79 35.62 20.14
N ASP A 104 -4.87 36.08 18.90
CA ASP A 104 -6.14 36.22 18.16
C ASP A 104 -5.99 35.59 16.75
N GLU A 105 -5.03 36.06 15.95
CA GLU A 105 -4.71 35.50 14.62
C GLU A 105 -3.19 35.46 14.39
N PRO A 106 -2.43 34.57 15.09
CA PRO A 106 -0.97 34.48 14.96
C PRO A 106 -0.54 33.88 13.60
N ARG A 107 0.08 34.69 12.73
CA ARG A 107 0.52 34.29 11.37
C ARG A 107 2.03 34.05 11.26
N ALA A 108 2.82 35.00 10.77
CA ALA A 108 4.23 34.77 10.45
C ALA A 108 5.10 34.74 11.72
N ILE A 109 6.07 33.84 11.76
CA ILE A 109 7.04 33.66 12.86
C ILE A 109 8.46 33.60 12.31
N VAL A 110 9.41 34.27 12.97
CA VAL A 110 10.85 34.19 12.66
C VAL A 110 11.67 34.12 13.96
N LEU A 111 12.81 33.44 13.89
CA LEU A 111 13.63 33.12 15.06
C LEU A 111 15.01 33.77 14.96
N ASN A 112 15.58 34.11 16.11
CA ASN A 112 16.99 34.40 16.29
C ASN A 112 17.60 33.41 17.30
N PRO A 113 18.02 32.20 16.84
CA PRO A 113 18.65 31.20 17.71
C PRO A 113 19.92 31.67 18.41
N VAL A 114 20.62 32.65 17.82
CA VAL A 114 21.93 33.14 18.30
C VAL A 114 21.77 34.13 19.46
N MET A 115 20.66 34.88 19.50
CA MET A 115 20.33 35.80 20.59
C MET A 115 19.25 35.27 21.55
N GLY A 116 18.57 34.18 21.21
CA GLY A 116 17.55 33.57 22.08
C GLY A 116 16.16 34.21 22.01
N TYR A 117 15.80 34.79 20.87
CA TYR A 117 14.50 35.46 20.64
C TYR A 117 13.67 34.81 19.54
N MET A 118 12.35 34.92 19.66
CA MET A 118 11.38 34.73 18.57
C MET A 118 10.54 35.99 18.36
N TYR A 119 10.12 36.22 17.13
CA TYR A 119 9.29 37.35 16.71
C TYR A 119 8.13 36.82 15.86
N TRP A 120 6.93 37.33 16.06
CA TRP A 120 5.77 36.93 15.27
C TRP A 120 4.78 38.07 15.04
N THR A 121 3.89 37.86 14.07
CA THR A 121 2.79 38.77 13.72
C THR A 121 1.46 38.17 14.18
N ASP A 122 0.56 39.00 14.69
CA ASP A 122 -0.82 38.66 15.02
C ASP A 122 -1.73 39.71 14.34
N TRP A 123 -2.68 39.27 13.51
CA TRP A 123 -3.42 40.15 12.58
C TRP A 123 -4.91 40.31 12.88
N GLY A 124 -5.35 39.91 14.08
CA GLY A 124 -6.76 39.88 14.51
C GLY A 124 -7.39 41.26 14.75
N GLU A 125 -8.31 41.37 15.72
CA GLU A 125 -9.01 42.62 16.04
C GLU A 125 -8.02 43.75 16.43
N ASN A 126 -6.92 43.38 17.08
CA ASN A 126 -5.87 44.30 17.53
C ASN A 126 -4.50 43.92 16.91
N PRO A 127 -4.26 44.26 15.62
CA PRO A 127 -3.10 43.78 14.87
C PRO A 127 -1.78 44.33 15.42
N LYS A 128 -0.81 43.43 15.59
CA LYS A 128 0.40 43.64 16.40
C LYS A 128 1.56 42.76 15.93
N ILE A 129 2.78 43.20 16.23
CA ILE A 129 4.03 42.43 16.08
C ILE A 129 4.63 42.30 17.47
N GLU A 130 4.95 41.07 17.87
CA GLU A 130 5.41 40.73 19.22
C GLU A 130 6.78 40.04 19.20
N SER A 131 7.43 40.04 20.36
CA SER A 131 8.68 39.34 20.62
C SER A 131 8.65 38.63 21.96
N ALA A 132 9.34 37.49 22.06
CA ALA A 132 9.57 36.77 23.31
C ALA A 132 10.93 36.05 23.24
N TYR A 133 11.37 35.47 24.35
CA TYR A 133 12.44 34.48 24.32
C TYR A 133 11.96 33.16 23.70
N LEU A 134 12.89 32.31 23.26
CA LEU A 134 12.59 30.99 22.69
C LEU A 134 11.84 30.04 23.66
N ASP A 135 11.90 30.28 24.97
CA ASP A 135 11.14 29.51 25.99
C ASP A 135 9.70 30.03 26.20
N GLY A 136 9.29 31.08 25.48
CA GLY A 136 8.01 31.77 25.62
C GLY A 136 8.01 32.92 26.66
N THR A 137 9.09 33.10 27.43
CA THR A 137 9.14 34.12 28.50
C THR A 137 9.51 35.52 28.00
N GLU A 138 9.38 36.53 28.88
CA GLU A 138 9.71 37.94 28.59
C GLU A 138 8.97 38.57 27.39
N ARG A 139 7.80 38.00 27.04
CA ARG A 139 6.89 38.42 25.97
C ARG A 139 6.53 39.92 26.02
N LYS A 140 6.74 40.62 24.90
CA LYS A 140 6.51 42.07 24.72
C LYS A 140 5.92 42.36 23.34
N VAL A 141 5.07 43.38 23.27
CA VAL A 141 4.59 43.92 21.99
C VAL A 141 5.58 44.95 21.47
N LEU A 142 6.11 44.75 20.25
CA LEU A 142 7.04 45.67 19.59
C LEU A 142 6.30 46.76 18.81
N VAL A 143 5.24 46.39 18.08
CA VAL A 143 4.47 47.30 17.23
C VAL A 143 2.98 46.99 17.35
N ASN A 144 2.16 48.01 17.58
CA ASN A 144 0.69 47.93 17.68
C ASN A 144 -0.02 49.15 17.05
N THR A 145 0.70 49.96 16.27
CA THR A 145 0.20 51.18 15.64
C THR A 145 0.47 51.15 14.14
N SER A 146 -0.46 51.66 13.32
CA SER A 146 -0.35 51.64 11.86
C SER A 146 0.02 50.25 11.31
N LEU A 147 -0.72 49.23 11.73
CA LEU A 147 -0.70 47.88 11.17
C LEU A 147 -2.11 47.54 10.70
N GLY A 148 -2.22 46.82 9.59
CA GLY A 148 -3.46 46.20 9.13
C GLY A 148 -3.33 44.68 9.10
N TRP A 149 -2.68 44.14 8.06
CA TRP A 149 -2.47 42.70 7.90
C TRP A 149 -0.97 42.41 7.70
N PRO A 150 -0.17 42.37 8.78
CA PRO A 150 1.25 42.03 8.74
C PRO A 150 1.45 40.54 8.42
N ASN A 151 1.24 40.15 7.15
CA ASN A 151 1.30 38.76 6.70
C ASN A 151 2.72 38.20 6.64
N GLY A 152 3.69 39.03 6.25
CA GLY A 152 5.05 38.60 5.97
C GLY A 152 6.05 39.19 6.96
N LEU A 153 6.96 38.38 7.49
CA LEU A 153 7.97 38.78 8.48
C LEU A 153 9.35 38.21 8.11
N ALA A 154 10.40 39.01 8.13
CA ALA A 154 11.77 38.57 7.87
C ALA A 154 12.79 39.29 8.77
N LEU A 155 13.81 38.55 9.20
CA LEU A 155 14.85 39.01 10.12
C LEU A 155 16.17 39.24 9.38
N ASP A 156 16.85 40.34 9.69
CA ASP A 156 18.20 40.66 9.26
C ASP A 156 19.17 40.54 10.43
N LEU A 157 19.92 39.42 10.44
CA LEU A 157 20.89 39.09 11.48
C LEU A 157 22.20 39.91 11.37
N GLU A 158 22.52 40.47 10.21
CA GLU A 158 23.72 41.28 10.01
C GLU A 158 23.47 42.74 10.43
N GLU A 159 22.31 43.31 10.11
CA GLU A 159 21.96 44.71 10.45
C GLU A 159 21.12 44.86 11.74
N ASN A 160 20.74 43.76 12.41
CA ASN A 160 19.83 43.73 13.58
C ASN A 160 18.53 44.50 13.34
N LYS A 161 17.80 44.09 12.30
CA LYS A 161 16.53 44.71 11.85
C LYS A 161 15.47 43.66 11.55
N LEU A 162 14.22 44.00 11.87
CA LEU A 162 13.04 43.23 11.53
C LEU A 162 12.29 43.96 10.41
N TYR A 163 12.00 43.24 9.34
CA TYR A 163 11.26 43.73 8.17
C TYR A 163 9.91 43.03 8.09
N TRP A 164 8.85 43.74 7.71
CA TRP A 164 7.54 43.12 7.47
C TRP A 164 6.83 43.71 6.25
N GLY A 165 5.95 42.90 5.67
CA GLY A 165 5.01 43.30 4.62
C GLY A 165 3.58 43.31 5.15
N ASP A 166 2.91 44.47 5.03
CA ASP A 166 1.51 44.65 5.41
C ASP A 166 0.61 44.63 4.17
N ALA A 167 -0.17 43.56 4.00
CA ALA A 167 -1.07 43.30 2.88
C ALA A 167 -2.40 44.08 2.95
N LYS A 168 -2.52 45.05 3.87
CA LYS A 168 -3.69 45.91 4.05
C LYS A 168 -3.38 47.40 3.94
N THR A 169 -2.16 47.79 4.27
CA THR A 169 -1.65 49.15 4.06
C THR A 169 -0.78 49.27 2.80
N ASP A 170 -0.50 48.15 2.12
CA ASP A 170 0.30 48.00 0.90
C ASP A 170 1.76 48.48 1.07
N LYS A 171 2.37 48.16 2.23
CA LYS A 171 3.70 48.66 2.62
C LYS A 171 4.69 47.54 2.93
N ILE A 172 5.97 47.84 2.72
CA ILE A 172 7.09 47.14 3.38
C ILE A 172 7.77 48.12 4.32
N GLU A 173 7.94 47.70 5.57
CA GLU A 173 8.54 48.51 6.64
C GLU A 173 9.71 47.78 7.31
N VAL A 174 10.54 48.55 8.02
CA VAL A 174 11.68 48.07 8.80
C VAL A 174 11.72 48.74 10.16
N ILE A 175 12.14 48.01 11.19
CA ILE A 175 12.40 48.49 12.55
C ILE A 175 13.68 47.83 13.08
N SER A 176 14.37 48.45 14.05
CA SER A 176 15.44 47.78 14.80
C SER A 176 14.85 46.83 15.84
N LEU A 177 15.58 45.79 16.23
CA LEU A 177 15.12 44.79 17.21
C LEU A 177 14.80 45.41 18.59
N ASP A 178 15.42 46.54 18.93
CA ASP A 178 15.11 47.34 20.13
C ASP A 178 13.74 48.06 20.07
N GLY A 179 12.94 47.84 19.02
CA GLY A 179 11.67 48.55 18.78
C GLY A 179 11.85 50.00 18.31
N THR A 180 13.08 50.40 17.94
CA THR A 180 13.41 51.79 17.55
C THR A 180 13.60 51.95 16.04
N MET A 181 13.64 53.22 15.57
CA MET A 181 13.98 53.58 14.19
C MET A 181 13.07 52.97 13.10
N ARG A 182 11.75 52.81 13.38
CA ARG A 182 10.77 52.39 12.38
C ARG A 182 10.80 53.31 11.15
N LYS A 183 10.87 52.72 9.96
CA LYS A 183 10.87 53.41 8.66
C LYS A 183 10.16 52.58 7.59
N THR A 184 9.39 53.24 6.73
CA THR A 184 8.84 52.63 5.51
C THR A 184 9.90 52.52 4.40
N LEU A 185 9.93 51.37 3.72
CA LEU A 185 10.87 51.07 2.61
C LEU A 185 10.20 51.18 1.24
N ILE A 186 8.98 50.64 1.08
CA ILE A 186 8.15 50.76 -0.13
C ILE A 186 6.71 51.09 0.27
N GLU A 187 6.04 51.91 -0.54
CA GLU A 187 4.68 52.40 -0.31
C GLU A 187 3.83 52.46 -1.63
N ASP A 188 4.20 51.70 -2.68
CA ASP A 188 3.51 51.70 -3.99
C ASP A 188 3.15 50.30 -4.51
N LYS A 189 1.85 50.03 -4.68
CA LYS A 189 1.26 48.86 -5.36
C LYS A 189 1.86 47.51 -4.94
N LEU A 190 1.60 47.12 -3.68
CA LEU A 190 1.90 45.80 -3.11
C LEU A 190 0.58 45.07 -2.76
N PRO A 191 -0.29 44.78 -3.75
CA PRO A 191 -1.72 44.51 -3.52
C PRO A 191 -2.06 43.28 -2.66
N HIS A 192 -1.19 42.27 -2.55
CA HIS A 192 -1.35 41.22 -1.53
C HIS A 192 -0.06 40.43 -1.22
N ILE A 193 0.77 40.96 -0.31
CA ILE A 193 1.95 40.21 0.21
C ILE A 193 1.48 38.99 1.00
N PHE A 194 2.09 37.83 0.76
CA PHE A 194 1.91 36.62 1.58
C PHE A 194 3.26 36.10 2.11
N GLY A 195 3.94 35.23 1.36
CA GLY A 195 5.27 34.74 1.68
C GLY A 195 6.30 35.85 1.58
N PHE A 196 7.24 35.91 2.54
CA PHE A 196 8.15 37.04 2.71
C PHE A 196 9.47 36.56 3.31
N THR A 197 10.59 36.89 2.68
CA THR A 197 11.91 36.33 3.04
C THR A 197 13.05 37.27 2.65
N LEU A 198 14.24 37.06 3.21
CA LEU A 198 15.37 37.99 3.12
C LEU A 198 16.65 37.20 2.88
N LEU A 199 17.42 37.58 1.85
CA LEU A 199 18.68 36.93 1.49
C LEU A 199 19.67 37.94 0.89
N GLY A 200 20.82 38.11 1.55
CA GLY A 200 21.82 39.10 1.18
C GLY A 200 21.26 40.53 1.24
N GLU A 201 21.51 41.32 0.19
CA GLU A 201 21.04 42.71 0.07
C GLU A 201 19.58 42.87 -0.42
N TYR A 202 18.85 41.76 -0.57
CA TYR A 202 17.49 41.73 -1.14
C TYR A 202 16.46 41.15 -0.16
N ILE A 203 15.23 41.67 -0.27
CA ILE A 203 14.00 41.13 0.34
C ILE A 203 13.14 40.61 -0.81
N TYR A 204 12.53 39.44 -0.64
CA TYR A 204 11.75 38.72 -1.64
C TYR A 204 10.34 38.45 -1.10
N TRP A 205 9.32 38.52 -1.93
CA TRP A 205 7.95 38.18 -1.53
C TRP A 205 7.11 37.57 -2.65
N THR A 206 6.07 36.83 -2.28
CA THR A 206 4.98 36.42 -3.17
C THR A 206 3.87 37.48 -3.14
N ASP A 207 3.37 37.86 -4.31
CA ASP A 207 2.15 38.68 -4.44
C ASP A 207 1.02 37.83 -5.04
N TRP A 208 0.02 37.54 -4.20
CA TRP A 208 -1.07 36.62 -4.53
C TRP A 208 -2.01 37.16 -5.63
N GLN A 209 -2.16 38.49 -5.74
CA GLN A 209 -3.00 39.11 -6.77
C GLN A 209 -2.26 39.26 -8.11
N ARG A 210 -0.94 39.48 -8.08
CA ARG A 210 -0.10 39.58 -9.28
C ARG A 210 0.36 38.23 -9.84
N ARG A 211 0.33 37.15 -9.03
CA ARG A 211 0.84 35.82 -9.39
C ARG A 211 2.32 35.86 -9.73
N SER A 212 3.11 36.50 -8.87
CA SER A 212 4.52 36.79 -9.12
C SER A 212 5.38 36.71 -7.88
N ILE A 213 6.65 36.31 -8.06
CA ILE A 213 7.71 36.46 -7.08
C ILE A 213 8.48 37.74 -7.41
N GLU A 214 8.48 38.69 -6.47
CA GLU A 214 9.14 39.98 -6.61
C GLU A 214 10.25 40.14 -5.57
N ARG A 215 11.18 41.07 -5.81
CA ARG A 215 12.22 41.47 -4.85
C ARG A 215 12.46 42.97 -4.82
N VAL A 216 13.05 43.45 -3.72
CA VAL A 216 13.60 44.80 -3.59
C VAL A 216 15.00 44.75 -3.00
N HIS A 217 15.90 45.63 -3.47
CA HIS A 217 17.17 45.87 -2.80
C HIS A 217 16.97 46.75 -1.55
N LYS A 218 17.33 46.23 -0.36
CA LYS A 218 17.18 46.87 0.96
C LYS A 218 17.60 48.35 1.01
N LYS A 219 18.71 48.69 0.36
CA LYS A 219 19.35 50.01 0.44
C LYS A 219 18.97 50.93 -0.72
N ALA A 220 18.88 50.40 -1.94
CA ALA A 220 18.58 51.18 -3.13
C ALA A 220 17.08 51.37 -3.42
N ALA A 221 16.21 50.58 -2.78
CA ALA A 221 14.76 50.50 -3.03
C ALA A 221 14.36 50.18 -4.50
N SER A 222 15.30 49.66 -5.31
CA SER A 222 15.04 49.15 -6.65
C SER A 222 14.26 47.83 -6.57
N ARG A 223 13.10 47.79 -7.23
CA ARG A 223 12.16 46.66 -7.26
C ARG A 223 12.26 45.91 -8.59
N ASP A 224 12.49 44.60 -8.51
CA ASP A 224 12.54 43.70 -9.66
C ASP A 224 11.43 42.65 -9.55
N ILE A 225 10.90 42.18 -10.68
CA ILE A 225 10.09 40.97 -10.75
C ILE A 225 11.02 39.83 -11.18
N ILE A 226 10.97 38.68 -10.49
CA ILE A 226 11.83 37.52 -10.78
C ILE A 226 11.10 36.52 -11.67
N ILE A 227 9.87 36.17 -11.28
CA ILE A 227 8.99 35.25 -12.01
C ILE A 227 7.58 35.83 -11.98
N ASP A 228 6.92 35.84 -13.14
CA ASP A 228 5.50 36.18 -13.30
C ASP A 228 4.66 34.94 -13.68
N GLN A 229 3.33 35.08 -13.61
CA GLN A 229 2.34 34.07 -14.02
C GLN A 229 2.32 32.76 -13.21
N LEU A 230 2.92 32.71 -12.01
CA LEU A 230 2.81 31.59 -11.07
C LEU A 230 1.52 31.71 -10.22
N PRO A 231 0.48 30.88 -10.45
CA PRO A 231 -0.74 30.92 -9.66
C PRO A 231 -0.51 30.39 -8.23
N ASP A 232 -1.39 30.81 -7.32
CA ASP A 232 -1.60 30.19 -6.00
C ASP A 232 -0.32 30.07 -5.14
N LEU A 233 0.57 31.05 -5.29
CA LEU A 233 1.78 31.23 -4.49
C LEU A 233 1.43 31.59 -3.03
N MET A 234 1.74 30.66 -2.12
CA MET A 234 1.64 30.84 -0.67
C MET A 234 3.01 31.23 -0.08
N GLY A 235 3.58 30.42 0.81
CA GLY A 235 4.85 30.66 1.48
C GLY A 235 6.07 30.72 0.56
N LEU A 236 7.12 31.40 1.03
CA LEU A 236 8.37 31.61 0.30
C LEU A 236 9.55 31.64 1.27
N LYS A 237 10.56 30.81 1.03
CA LYS A 237 11.84 30.85 1.75
C LYS A 237 13.01 30.98 0.76
N ALA A 238 13.85 31.98 0.95
CA ALA A 238 15.14 32.12 0.28
C ALA A 238 16.24 31.96 1.33
N THR A 239 17.19 31.06 1.09
CA THR A 239 18.23 30.71 2.07
C THR A 239 19.47 30.17 1.37
N SER A 240 20.59 30.11 2.08
CA SER A 240 21.80 29.43 1.61
C SER A 240 21.78 27.96 2.04
N VAL A 241 21.83 27.05 1.07
CA VAL A 241 21.67 25.60 1.28
C VAL A 241 22.73 25.01 2.24
N THR A 242 23.93 25.61 2.28
CA THR A 242 25.13 25.06 2.95
C THR A 242 25.71 25.92 4.08
N ARG A 243 25.07 27.05 4.43
CA ARG A 243 25.60 28.02 5.43
C ARG A 243 24.65 28.14 6.62
N ALA A 244 24.91 27.36 7.67
CA ALA A 244 24.35 27.59 9.00
C ALA A 244 25.19 28.64 9.74
N GLU A 245 24.55 29.56 10.47
CA GLU A 245 25.25 30.66 11.15
C GLU A 245 24.95 30.72 12.65
N GLY A 246 25.97 31.10 13.42
CA GLY A 246 25.93 31.20 14.87
C GLY A 246 25.97 29.84 15.59
N THR A 247 26.16 29.91 16.92
CA THR A 247 26.10 28.76 17.83
C THR A 247 25.64 29.24 19.20
N ASN A 248 25.05 28.36 20.01
CA ASN A 248 24.61 28.64 21.37
C ASN A 248 24.79 27.37 22.25
N PRO A 249 24.66 27.46 23.58
CA PRO A 249 24.85 26.31 24.48
C PRO A 249 23.90 25.12 24.29
N CYS A 250 22.78 25.24 23.56
CA CYS A 250 21.93 24.10 23.22
C CYS A 250 22.52 23.24 22.08
N ALA A 251 23.42 23.79 21.24
CA ALA A 251 24.02 23.06 20.12
C ALA A 251 24.92 21.90 20.60
N GLU A 252 25.62 22.06 21.73
CA GLU A 252 26.44 21.01 22.32
C GLU A 252 25.64 20.19 23.34
N ASN A 253 25.50 18.88 23.06
CA ASN A 253 24.83 17.90 23.94
C ASN A 253 23.46 18.38 24.48
N ASN A 254 22.69 19.10 23.65
CA ASN A 254 21.37 19.63 24.00
C ASN A 254 21.37 20.51 25.29
N GLY A 255 22.45 21.23 25.57
CA GLY A 255 22.61 22.01 26.81
C GLY A 255 22.64 21.16 28.10
N GLY A 256 22.69 19.84 27.99
CA GLY A 256 22.49 18.90 29.09
C GLY A 256 21.02 18.68 29.49
N CYS A 257 20.07 19.07 28.65
CA CYS A 257 18.63 18.89 28.84
C CYS A 257 18.15 17.52 28.33
N SER A 258 17.17 16.92 29.01
CA SER A 258 16.62 15.61 28.60
C SER A 258 15.72 15.65 27.37
N HIS A 259 14.90 16.71 27.19
CA HIS A 259 13.87 16.78 26.15
C HIS A 259 13.98 18.05 25.30
N LEU A 260 13.55 19.21 25.81
CA LEU A 260 13.67 20.51 25.13
C LEU A 260 14.80 21.34 25.75
N CYS A 261 15.48 22.10 24.90
CA CYS A 261 16.51 23.08 25.27
C CYS A 261 16.19 24.40 24.56
N PHE A 262 16.09 25.46 25.35
CA PHE A 262 15.87 26.82 24.87
C PHE A 262 17.05 27.70 25.27
N PHE A 263 17.59 28.45 24.32
CA PHE A 263 18.55 29.50 24.62
C PHE A 263 17.82 30.80 24.91
N THR A 264 18.12 31.43 26.06
CA THR A 264 17.68 32.78 26.40
C THR A 264 18.89 33.71 26.48
N PRO A 265 18.72 35.05 26.42
CA PRO A 265 19.83 36.00 26.54
C PRO A 265 20.63 35.94 27.85
N GLN A 266 20.13 35.23 28.87
CA GLN A 266 20.76 35.11 30.19
C GLN A 266 21.36 33.72 30.41
N GLU A 267 20.63 32.67 30.05
CA GLU A 267 20.97 31.28 30.39
C GLU A 267 20.36 30.26 29.41
N CYS A 268 20.89 29.04 29.46
CA CYS A 268 20.34 27.87 28.79
C CYS A 268 19.27 27.22 29.67
N ARG A 269 18.05 27.04 29.17
CA ARG A 269 16.92 26.48 29.94
C ARG A 269 16.43 25.16 29.36
N CYS A 270 16.24 24.19 30.24
CA CYS A 270 15.60 22.93 29.89
C CYS A 270 14.09 23.04 30.08
N ALA A 271 13.33 22.35 29.22
CA ALA A 271 11.89 22.24 29.35
C ALA A 271 11.42 20.83 29.02
N CYS A 272 10.23 20.50 29.52
CA CYS A 272 9.57 19.22 29.31
C CYS A 272 8.47 19.33 28.24
N PRO A 273 8.17 18.23 27.54
CA PRO A 273 6.99 18.15 26.66
C PRO A 273 5.69 18.34 27.44
N ILE A 274 4.57 18.59 26.75
CA ILE A 274 3.27 18.73 27.42
C ILE A 274 2.96 17.46 28.24
N GLY A 275 2.66 17.63 29.54
CA GLY A 275 2.35 16.53 30.46
C GLY A 275 3.55 15.72 30.96
N LEU A 276 4.77 16.28 30.92
CA LEU A 276 5.90 15.81 31.73
C LEU A 276 6.36 16.94 32.66
N GLU A 277 6.80 16.59 33.85
CA GLU A 277 7.22 17.54 34.89
C GLU A 277 8.75 17.58 35.00
N LEU A 278 9.31 18.77 35.20
CA LEU A 278 10.76 19.00 35.29
C LEU A 278 11.23 18.70 36.72
N LEU A 279 12.20 17.80 36.86
CA LEU A 279 12.79 17.46 38.15
C LEU A 279 13.56 18.64 38.77
N SER A 280 13.84 18.54 40.07
CA SER A 280 14.60 19.51 40.85
C SER A 280 16.06 19.69 40.41
N ASP A 281 16.54 18.90 39.44
CA ASP A 281 17.83 19.11 38.76
C ASP A 281 17.77 20.18 37.65
N MET A 282 16.56 20.65 37.31
CA MET A 282 16.24 21.58 36.22
C MET A 282 16.66 21.07 34.83
N ARG A 283 16.75 19.75 34.62
CA ARG A 283 17.25 19.13 33.37
C ARG A 283 16.50 17.87 32.93
N THR A 284 16.14 17.01 33.87
CA THR A 284 15.44 15.75 33.57
C THR A 284 13.93 15.90 33.71
N CYS A 285 13.19 15.24 32.82
CA CYS A 285 11.73 15.28 32.78
C CYS A 285 11.18 13.90 33.11
N ILE A 286 10.16 13.85 33.96
CA ILE A 286 9.47 12.63 34.37
C ILE A 286 7.98 12.67 34.03
N ILE A 287 7.37 11.49 34.01
CA ILE A 287 5.91 11.36 34.05
C ILE A 287 5.48 11.57 35.52
N PRO A 288 4.45 12.40 35.80
CA PRO A 288 3.95 12.56 37.16
C PRO A 288 3.36 11.25 37.71
N GLU A 289 3.41 11.06 39.04
CA GLU A 289 3.04 9.81 39.70
C GLU A 289 1.57 9.41 39.48
N ALA A 290 0.66 10.39 39.34
CA ALA A 290 -0.75 10.19 39.06
C ALA A 290 -1.29 11.19 38.03
N PHE A 291 -2.02 10.70 37.04
CA PHE A 291 -2.71 11.54 36.05
C PHE A 291 -4.04 10.90 35.60
N LEU A 292 -5.00 11.75 35.23
CA LEU A 292 -6.19 11.30 34.51
C LEU A 292 -5.83 11.07 33.04
N VAL A 293 -6.42 10.05 32.44
CA VAL A 293 -6.47 9.79 30.99
C VAL A 293 -7.94 9.78 30.60
N PHE A 294 -8.31 10.38 29.46
CA PHE A 294 -9.70 10.38 28.99
C PHE A 294 -9.80 10.40 27.46
N THR A 295 -10.91 9.94 26.90
CA THR A 295 -11.12 9.86 25.44
C THR A 295 -12.03 10.96 24.93
N SER A 296 -11.55 11.77 23.99
CA SER A 296 -12.43 12.41 23.00
C SER A 296 -12.50 11.51 21.76
N ARG A 297 -13.51 11.70 20.91
CA ARG A 297 -13.68 10.86 19.70
C ARG A 297 -12.40 10.79 18.84
N ALA A 298 -11.70 11.91 18.70
CA ALA A 298 -10.55 12.05 17.81
C ALA A 298 -9.17 11.89 18.50
N ALA A 299 -9.11 11.94 19.83
CA ALA A 299 -7.83 11.91 20.57
C ALA A 299 -7.98 11.36 22.00
N VAL A 300 -6.93 10.71 22.49
CA VAL A 300 -6.78 10.37 23.91
C VAL A 300 -6.04 11.52 24.60
N HIS A 301 -6.58 12.03 25.69
CA HIS A 301 -6.08 13.15 26.46
C HIS A 301 -5.59 12.73 27.84
N ARG A 302 -4.83 13.59 28.51
CA ARG A 302 -4.41 13.43 29.91
C ARG A 302 -4.33 14.76 30.67
N ILE A 303 -4.56 14.71 31.97
CA ILE A 303 -4.43 15.85 32.91
C ILE A 303 -3.59 15.41 34.11
N SER A 304 -2.50 16.13 34.43
CA SER A 304 -1.72 15.87 35.65
C SER A 304 -2.56 16.21 36.89
N LEU A 305 -2.51 15.35 37.91
CA LEU A 305 -3.13 15.63 39.21
C LEU A 305 -2.16 16.38 40.16
N GLY A 306 -0.89 16.58 39.76
CA GLY A 306 0.18 17.13 40.61
C GLY A 306 0.28 18.66 40.60
N ALA A 307 0.38 19.29 39.42
CA ALA A 307 0.54 20.73 39.29
C ALA A 307 -0.03 21.27 37.97
N SER A 308 -0.81 22.37 38.05
CA SER A 308 -1.54 23.04 36.95
C SER A 308 -2.41 22.11 36.09
N ASN A 309 -3.74 22.30 36.14
CA ASN A 309 -4.73 21.53 35.35
C ASN A 309 -4.66 21.87 33.85
N ASN A 310 -3.50 21.67 33.23
CA ASN A 310 -3.32 21.78 31.81
C ASN A 310 -3.74 20.45 31.18
N ASP A 311 -4.66 20.55 30.24
CA ASP A 311 -5.17 19.45 29.44
C ASP A 311 -4.24 19.18 28.25
N VAL A 312 -4.07 17.90 27.90
CA VAL A 312 -2.96 17.43 27.05
C VAL A 312 -3.42 16.28 26.17
N ALA A 313 -3.62 16.51 24.88
CA ALA A 313 -3.68 15.39 23.93
C ALA A 313 -2.38 14.58 23.97
N ILE A 314 -2.50 13.26 24.20
CA ILE A 314 -1.40 12.32 23.98
C ILE A 314 -1.24 12.20 22.45
N PRO A 315 -0.03 12.38 21.89
CA PRO A 315 0.18 12.36 20.44
C PRO A 315 0.18 10.94 19.86
N LEU A 316 -0.97 10.27 19.96
CA LEU A 316 -1.25 8.97 19.34
C LEU A 316 -1.63 9.16 17.88
N THR A 317 -1.14 8.28 17.00
CA THR A 317 -1.47 8.32 15.57
C THR A 317 -2.51 7.25 15.22
N GLY A 318 -3.54 7.63 14.46
CA GLY A 318 -4.51 6.69 13.88
C GLY A 318 -5.84 6.49 14.61
N VAL A 319 -6.02 7.10 15.79
CA VAL A 319 -7.29 7.24 16.55
C VAL A 319 -8.36 7.88 15.65
N LYS A 320 -9.63 7.44 15.76
CA LYS A 320 -10.75 7.91 14.91
C LYS A 320 -12.06 8.12 15.65
N GLU A 321 -12.46 7.15 16.47
CA GLU A 321 -13.66 7.21 17.33
C GLU A 321 -13.38 6.43 18.61
N ALA A 322 -12.40 6.90 19.41
CA ALA A 322 -12.04 6.27 20.68
C ALA A 322 -13.23 6.26 21.64
N SER A 323 -13.57 5.09 22.18
CA SER A 323 -14.73 4.88 23.05
C SER A 323 -14.40 4.47 24.47
N ALA A 324 -13.47 3.52 24.65
CA ALA A 324 -12.97 3.09 25.95
C ALA A 324 -11.44 2.99 25.93
N ILE A 325 -10.81 3.09 27.11
CA ILE A 325 -9.37 3.10 27.37
C ILE A 325 -9.03 2.23 28.58
N ASP A 326 -7.87 1.57 28.50
CA ASP A 326 -7.23 0.90 29.63
C ASP A 326 -5.71 1.10 29.54
N PHE A 327 -4.96 0.75 30.58
CA PHE A 327 -3.51 0.89 30.63
C PHE A 327 -2.83 -0.33 31.23
N ASP A 328 -1.51 -0.41 31.05
CA ASP A 328 -0.65 -1.38 31.71
C ASP A 328 0.52 -0.62 32.33
N VAL A 329 0.57 -0.60 33.66
CA VAL A 329 1.63 0.06 34.44
C VAL A 329 2.99 -0.59 34.21
N SER A 330 3.02 -1.89 33.98
CA SER A 330 4.26 -2.68 33.92
C SER A 330 5.01 -2.51 32.60
N ASP A 331 4.28 -2.50 31.48
CA ASP A 331 4.82 -2.23 30.13
C ASP A 331 4.69 -0.75 29.70
N ASN A 332 4.10 0.10 30.55
CA ASN A 332 3.79 1.52 30.31
C ASN A 332 3.05 1.76 28.99
N ARG A 333 1.92 1.05 28.79
CA ARG A 333 1.09 1.13 27.59
C ARG A 333 -0.31 1.66 27.89
N ILE A 334 -0.94 2.23 26.87
CA ILE A 334 -2.35 2.59 26.84
C ILE A 334 -2.99 1.81 25.69
N TYR A 335 -4.11 1.17 25.96
CA TYR A 335 -4.96 0.47 25.01
C TYR A 335 -6.25 1.27 24.84
N TRP A 336 -6.83 1.28 23.64
CA TRP A 336 -8.11 1.93 23.38
C TRP A 336 -8.93 1.16 22.35
N THR A 337 -10.24 1.43 22.32
CA THR A 337 -11.18 0.86 21.35
C THR A 337 -11.69 1.95 20.40
N ASP A 338 -11.49 1.78 19.09
CA ASP A 338 -12.08 2.63 18.05
C ASP A 338 -13.43 2.03 17.58
N ILE A 339 -14.52 2.79 17.75
CA ILE A 339 -15.87 2.36 17.35
C ILE A 339 -16.18 2.62 15.86
N LYS A 340 -17.15 1.86 15.35
CA LYS A 340 -17.92 2.18 14.13
C LYS A 340 -19.44 1.95 14.26
N GLN A 341 -19.85 1.23 15.31
CA GLN A 341 -21.22 1.06 15.76
C GLN A 341 -21.18 0.84 17.28
N PHE A 342 -22.09 1.49 18.00
CA PHE A 342 -22.06 1.54 19.47
C PHE A 342 -22.41 0.20 20.13
N CYS A 343 -21.44 -0.36 20.84
CA CYS A 343 -21.61 -1.34 21.93
C CYS A 343 -20.66 -0.95 23.07
N GLY A 344 -21.17 -0.34 24.13
CA GLY A 344 -20.39 -0.10 25.36
C GLY A 344 -20.22 -1.41 26.12
N LEU A 345 -18.98 -1.77 26.43
CA LEU A 345 -18.59 -2.98 27.17
C LEU A 345 -17.25 -2.70 27.88
N GLU A 346 -17.32 -2.07 29.05
CA GLU A 346 -16.20 -2.02 29.99
C GLU A 346 -16.17 -3.28 30.86
N HIS A 347 -14.94 -3.73 31.18
CA HIS A 347 -14.67 -4.91 31.98
C HIS A 347 -13.62 -4.60 33.03
N VAL A 348 -14.03 -4.38 34.28
CA VAL A 348 -13.09 -4.25 35.39
C VAL A 348 -12.72 -5.63 35.93
N ILE A 349 -11.42 -5.90 36.04
CA ILE A 349 -10.85 -7.23 36.25
C ILE A 349 -9.93 -7.23 37.48
N GLU A 350 -10.30 -7.98 38.53
CA GLU A 350 -9.34 -8.48 39.53
C GLU A 350 -9.89 -9.65 40.35
N PHE A 351 -9.03 -10.30 41.16
CA PHE A 351 -9.34 -11.51 41.95
C PHE A 351 -9.98 -12.67 41.16
N GLY A 352 -9.77 -12.71 39.84
CA GLY A 352 -10.37 -13.71 38.94
C GLY A 352 -11.84 -13.46 38.61
N TYR A 353 -12.38 -12.28 38.93
CA TYR A 353 -13.72 -11.84 38.58
C TYR A 353 -13.71 -10.81 37.44
N MET A 354 -14.81 -10.76 36.70
CA MET A 354 -15.17 -9.70 35.76
C MET A 354 -16.53 -9.09 36.16
N TYR A 355 -16.70 -7.79 35.92
CA TYR A 355 -17.91 -7.03 36.21
C TYR A 355 -18.36 -6.27 34.96
N TRP A 356 -19.67 -6.20 34.68
CA TRP A 356 -20.24 -5.43 33.56
C TRP A 356 -21.72 -5.05 33.81
N THR A 357 -22.22 -4.06 33.08
CA THR A 357 -23.65 -3.69 33.04
C THR A 357 -24.35 -4.41 31.87
N GLU A 358 -25.58 -4.90 32.07
CA GLU A 358 -26.33 -5.59 31.01
C GLU A 358 -27.66 -4.88 30.73
N TRP A 359 -27.81 -4.37 29.51
CA TRP A 359 -28.91 -3.50 29.09
C TRP A 359 -29.98 -4.18 28.22
N GLY A 360 -29.71 -5.39 27.70
CA GLY A 360 -30.59 -6.13 26.77
C GLY A 360 -31.88 -6.70 27.38
N GLY A 361 -32.33 -6.18 28.53
CA GLY A 361 -33.41 -6.74 29.32
C GLY A 361 -33.80 -5.80 30.47
N LYS A 362 -33.89 -6.32 31.70
CA LYS A 362 -33.95 -5.48 32.90
C LYS A 362 -32.53 -5.04 33.27
N PRO A 363 -32.21 -3.74 33.37
CA PRO A 363 -30.85 -3.32 33.65
C PRO A 363 -30.39 -3.76 35.04
N LYS A 364 -29.12 -4.18 35.09
CA LYS A 364 -28.49 -4.86 36.22
C LYS A 364 -26.97 -4.78 36.07
N ILE A 365 -26.26 -4.92 37.18
CA ILE A 365 -24.83 -5.21 37.18
C ILE A 365 -24.65 -6.73 37.35
N VAL A 366 -23.76 -7.30 36.55
CA VAL A 366 -23.46 -8.74 36.50
C VAL A 366 -22.01 -8.97 36.92
N ARG A 367 -21.74 -10.08 37.61
CA ARG A 367 -20.40 -10.54 37.97
C ARG A 367 -20.22 -11.99 37.53
N ALA A 368 -19.10 -12.30 36.89
CA ALA A 368 -18.69 -13.69 36.58
C ALA A 368 -17.21 -13.90 36.95
N TYR A 369 -16.71 -15.13 36.80
CA TYR A 369 -15.26 -15.38 36.76
C TYR A 369 -14.69 -14.97 35.39
N MET A 370 -13.37 -14.75 35.28
CA MET A 370 -12.74 -14.38 33.98
C MET A 370 -12.88 -15.45 32.88
N ASP A 371 -13.17 -16.71 33.23
CA ASP A 371 -13.47 -17.77 32.26
C ASP A 371 -14.95 -17.78 31.80
N GLY A 372 -15.71 -16.73 32.13
CA GLY A 372 -17.14 -16.58 31.85
C GLY A 372 -18.05 -17.43 32.72
N THR A 373 -17.51 -18.30 33.59
CA THR A 373 -18.32 -19.17 34.44
C THR A 373 -18.80 -18.46 35.71
N ASN A 374 -19.78 -19.06 36.40
CA ASN A 374 -20.40 -18.52 37.62
C ASN A 374 -20.94 -17.08 37.47
N SER A 375 -21.53 -16.75 36.32
CA SER A 375 -22.22 -15.48 36.08
C SER A 375 -23.45 -15.35 36.98
N ILE A 376 -23.49 -14.29 37.77
CA ILE A 376 -24.57 -13.94 38.70
C ILE A 376 -24.98 -12.46 38.55
N MET A 377 -26.26 -12.17 38.81
CA MET A 377 -26.71 -10.79 39.02
C MET A 377 -26.19 -10.29 40.37
N LEU A 378 -25.45 -9.17 40.35
CA LEU A 378 -24.88 -8.55 41.55
C LEU A 378 -25.80 -7.47 42.11
N VAL A 379 -26.26 -6.55 41.26
CA VAL A 379 -27.19 -5.46 41.63
C VAL A 379 -28.38 -5.48 40.69
N ASP A 380 -29.60 -5.45 41.25
CA ASP A 380 -30.86 -5.33 40.51
C ASP A 380 -31.43 -3.90 40.60
N LYS A 381 -32.34 -3.55 39.68
CA LYS A 381 -32.92 -2.20 39.58
C LYS A 381 -31.83 -1.12 39.49
N VAL A 382 -30.90 -1.32 38.58
CA VAL A 382 -30.06 -0.25 38.03
C VAL A 382 -30.87 0.41 36.90
N GLY A 383 -30.64 1.68 36.61
CA GLY A 383 -31.12 2.33 35.39
C GLY A 383 -30.15 2.11 34.23
N ARG A 384 -29.87 3.17 33.48
CA ARG A 384 -28.92 3.18 32.36
C ARG A 384 -27.51 3.50 32.85
N ALA A 385 -26.87 2.49 33.44
CA ALA A 385 -25.50 2.60 33.94
C ALA A 385 -24.46 2.38 32.83
N ASN A 386 -23.75 3.46 32.48
CA ASN A 386 -22.75 3.47 31.41
C ASN A 386 -21.45 2.82 31.89
N ASP A 387 -20.87 3.40 32.94
CA ASP A 387 -19.53 3.11 33.46
C ASP A 387 -19.61 2.57 34.89
N LEU A 388 -18.64 1.74 35.27
CA LEU A 388 -18.48 1.14 36.59
C LEU A 388 -17.01 1.11 37.00
N THR A 389 -16.70 1.58 38.21
CA THR A 389 -15.32 1.58 38.73
C THR A 389 -15.23 0.92 40.11
N ILE A 390 -14.14 0.21 40.37
CA ILE A 390 -13.91 -0.54 41.61
C ILE A 390 -12.91 0.20 42.51
N ASP A 391 -13.14 0.11 43.81
CA ASP A 391 -12.20 0.42 44.87
C ASP A 391 -11.86 -0.85 45.68
N TYR A 392 -10.67 -1.39 45.41
CA TYR A 392 -10.17 -2.60 46.05
C TYR A 392 -9.73 -2.38 47.51
N LYS A 393 -9.36 -1.14 47.88
CA LYS A 393 -8.94 -0.77 49.24
C LYS A 393 -10.13 -0.78 50.18
N ASP A 394 -11.23 -0.17 49.76
CA ASP A 394 -12.45 -0.03 50.57
C ASP A 394 -13.51 -1.11 50.23
N GLN A 395 -13.22 -1.99 49.27
CA GLN A 395 -14.07 -3.10 48.78
C GLN A 395 -15.47 -2.66 48.31
N ARG A 396 -15.49 -1.61 47.48
CA ARG A 396 -16.72 -1.05 46.91
C ARG A 396 -16.68 -0.96 45.38
N LEU A 397 -17.84 -1.15 44.77
CA LEU A 397 -18.15 -0.82 43.39
C LEU A 397 -18.85 0.54 43.36
N TYR A 398 -18.63 1.32 42.30
CA TYR A 398 -19.34 2.57 42.00
C TYR A 398 -19.81 2.54 40.55
N TRP A 399 -20.94 3.17 40.22
CA TRP A 399 -21.44 3.29 38.84
C TRP A 399 -22.18 4.61 38.62
N THR A 400 -22.16 5.11 37.37
CA THR A 400 -23.06 6.19 36.90
C THR A 400 -24.42 5.62 36.53
N ASP A 401 -25.49 6.41 36.56
CA ASP A 401 -26.79 6.01 36.02
C ASP A 401 -27.54 7.20 35.38
N LEU A 402 -27.78 7.12 34.06
CA LEU A 402 -28.48 8.14 33.27
C LEU A 402 -30.00 8.20 33.45
N ASP A 403 -30.64 7.18 34.04
CA ASP A 403 -32.09 7.19 34.29
C ASP A 403 -32.42 7.74 35.68
N THR A 404 -31.48 7.67 36.62
CA THR A 404 -31.62 8.25 37.97
C THR A 404 -30.86 9.56 38.15
N SER A 405 -29.94 9.92 37.24
CA SER A 405 -29.08 11.12 37.32
C SER A 405 -28.20 11.13 38.58
N MET A 406 -27.63 9.97 38.91
CA MET A 406 -26.88 9.72 40.15
C MET A 406 -25.57 8.97 39.89
N ILE A 407 -24.63 9.08 40.84
CA ILE A 407 -23.56 8.11 41.05
C ILE A 407 -23.89 7.32 42.32
N GLU A 408 -23.93 6.00 42.19
CA GLU A 408 -24.24 5.08 43.27
C GLU A 408 -23.03 4.20 43.61
N SER A 409 -23.09 3.52 44.75
CA SER A 409 -22.07 2.58 45.21
C SER A 409 -22.69 1.39 45.94
N SER A 410 -22.04 0.22 45.90
CA SER A 410 -22.32 -0.94 46.76
C SER A 410 -21.02 -1.62 47.20
N ASN A 411 -21.07 -2.52 48.17
CA ASN A 411 -19.94 -3.43 48.41
C ASN A 411 -19.81 -4.50 47.30
N MET A 412 -18.72 -5.28 47.30
CA MET A 412 -18.42 -6.32 46.30
C MET A 412 -19.42 -7.50 46.25
N LEU A 413 -20.44 -7.51 47.12
CA LEU A 413 -21.54 -8.49 47.13
C LEU A 413 -22.89 -7.91 46.66
N GLY A 414 -22.90 -6.66 46.18
CA GLY A 414 -24.14 -5.96 45.77
C GLY A 414 -25.02 -5.51 46.94
N GLN A 415 -24.46 -5.51 48.15
CA GLN A 415 -25.13 -5.08 49.39
C GLN A 415 -24.65 -3.67 49.78
N GLU A 416 -25.30 -3.05 50.77
CA GLU A 416 -24.92 -1.71 51.26
C GLU A 416 -24.92 -0.65 50.14
N ARG A 417 -26.00 -0.65 49.32
CA ARG A 417 -26.21 0.31 48.23
C ARG A 417 -26.47 1.71 48.78
N GLU A 418 -25.65 2.67 48.36
CA GLU A 418 -25.61 4.06 48.82
C GLU A 418 -25.52 5.00 47.60
N ILE A 419 -26.09 6.20 47.71
CA ILE A 419 -25.99 7.26 46.68
C ILE A 419 -24.82 8.16 47.09
N ILE A 420 -23.87 8.36 46.19
CA ILE A 420 -22.67 9.18 46.43
C ILE A 420 -22.88 10.61 45.93
N ALA A 421 -23.49 10.78 44.76
CA ALA A 421 -23.82 12.09 44.21
C ALA A 421 -25.16 12.05 43.45
N ASP A 422 -25.94 13.12 43.56
CA ASP A 422 -27.23 13.35 42.92
C ASP A 422 -27.23 14.68 42.12
N ASP A 423 -28.37 14.98 41.47
CA ASP A 423 -28.56 16.11 40.54
C ASP A 423 -27.43 16.21 39.49
N LEU A 424 -27.10 15.09 38.82
CA LEU A 424 -26.11 15.00 37.75
C LEU A 424 -26.78 15.11 36.36
N PRO A 425 -26.52 16.18 35.57
CA PRO A 425 -27.21 16.42 34.30
C PRO A 425 -27.10 15.34 33.23
N HIS A 426 -25.91 14.76 33.01
CA HIS A 426 -25.68 13.62 32.12
C HIS A 426 -24.33 12.92 32.43
N PRO A 427 -24.21 12.24 33.58
CA PRO A 427 -22.98 11.55 33.98
C PRO A 427 -22.69 10.37 33.03
N PHE A 428 -21.50 10.34 32.43
CA PHE A 428 -21.09 9.29 31.51
C PHE A 428 -20.02 8.37 32.11
N GLY A 429 -18.74 8.72 31.95
CA GLY A 429 -17.60 7.94 32.46
C GLY A 429 -17.28 8.22 33.92
N LEU A 430 -16.57 7.30 34.60
CA LEU A 430 -16.40 7.24 36.04
C LEU A 430 -15.08 6.57 36.48
N THR A 431 -14.29 7.26 37.31
CA THR A 431 -13.09 6.66 37.91
C THR A 431 -12.84 7.16 39.33
N GLN A 432 -12.03 6.45 40.10
CA GLN A 432 -11.71 6.82 41.49
C GLN A 432 -10.21 6.77 41.74
N TYR A 433 -9.74 7.69 42.59
CA TYR A 433 -8.37 7.68 43.09
C TYR A 433 -8.27 8.34 44.47
N SER A 434 -7.55 7.65 45.37
CA SER A 434 -7.37 8.07 46.76
C SER A 434 -8.71 8.21 47.49
N ASP A 435 -9.07 9.42 47.94
CA ASP A 435 -10.33 9.73 48.62
C ASP A 435 -11.38 10.37 47.68
N PHE A 436 -11.10 10.44 46.38
CA PHE A 436 -11.93 11.15 45.40
C PHE A 436 -12.48 10.25 44.28
N ILE A 437 -13.69 10.59 43.84
CA ILE A 437 -14.33 10.04 42.64
C ILE A 437 -14.42 11.14 41.57
N TYR A 438 -14.25 10.76 40.31
CA TYR A 438 -14.14 11.62 39.13
C TYR A 438 -15.12 11.13 38.07
N TRP A 439 -15.82 12.02 37.37
CA TRP A 439 -16.74 11.67 36.28
C TRP A 439 -16.72 12.69 35.16
N THR A 440 -17.27 12.29 34.00
CA THR A 440 -17.54 13.19 32.87
C THR A 440 -19.03 13.52 32.79
N ASP A 441 -19.37 14.76 32.47
CA ASP A 441 -20.76 15.17 32.20
C ASP A 441 -20.89 15.79 30.82
N TRP A 442 -21.75 15.21 29.97
CA TRP A 442 -21.93 15.63 28.58
C TRP A 442 -22.78 16.90 28.42
N ASN A 443 -23.60 17.26 29.39
CA ASN A 443 -24.42 18.48 29.36
C ASN A 443 -23.66 19.69 29.93
N LEU A 444 -22.69 19.45 30.82
CA LEU A 444 -21.81 20.48 31.39
C LEU A 444 -20.49 20.64 30.61
N HIS A 445 -20.19 19.74 29.66
CA HIS A 445 -18.96 19.73 28.86
C HIS A 445 -17.69 19.76 29.74
N SER A 446 -17.66 18.93 30.78
CA SER A 446 -16.66 19.01 31.86
C SER A 446 -16.29 17.67 32.49
N ILE A 447 -15.08 17.62 33.07
CA ILE A 447 -14.66 16.61 34.04
C ILE A 447 -14.84 17.20 35.44
N GLU A 448 -15.48 16.45 36.32
CA GLU A 448 -15.74 16.82 37.72
C GLU A 448 -15.14 15.82 38.69
N ARG A 449 -15.00 16.24 39.96
CA ARG A 449 -14.49 15.43 41.07
C ARG A 449 -15.23 15.75 42.36
N ALA A 450 -15.53 14.75 43.19
CA ALA A 450 -16.03 14.90 44.56
C ALA A 450 -15.42 13.88 45.53
N ASP A 451 -15.65 14.03 46.83
CA ASP A 451 -15.32 13.05 47.88
C ASP A 451 -16.10 11.75 47.65
N LYS A 452 -15.39 10.62 47.49
CA LYS A 452 -16.00 9.33 47.14
C LYS A 452 -16.93 8.76 48.21
N THR A 453 -16.83 9.23 49.45
CA THR A 453 -17.58 8.71 50.60
C THR A 453 -18.89 9.46 50.87
N ASN A 454 -19.04 10.68 50.34
CA ASN A 454 -20.15 11.56 50.72
C ASN A 454 -20.54 12.63 49.69
N GLY A 455 -19.93 12.66 48.49
CA GLY A 455 -20.31 13.55 47.39
C GLY A 455 -19.95 15.03 47.57
N ARG A 456 -19.36 15.42 48.70
CA ARG A 456 -19.03 16.83 48.99
C ARG A 456 -17.74 17.23 48.29
N ASN A 457 -17.44 18.54 48.38
CA ASN A 457 -16.25 19.13 47.76
C ASN A 457 -16.22 18.92 46.22
N ARG A 458 -17.40 19.00 45.58
CA ARG A 458 -17.57 18.92 44.12
C ARG A 458 -16.80 20.08 43.46
N THR A 459 -15.82 19.73 42.63
CA THR A 459 -14.96 20.67 41.89
C THR A 459 -14.84 20.26 40.43
N ILE A 460 -15.07 21.20 39.52
CA ILE A 460 -14.75 21.03 38.09
C ILE A 460 -13.22 21.00 37.95
N ILE A 461 -12.70 19.98 37.26
CA ILE A 461 -11.26 19.80 36.99
C ILE A 461 -10.87 20.45 35.66
N GLN A 462 -11.71 20.29 34.64
CA GLN A 462 -11.53 20.82 33.29
C GLN A 462 -12.90 21.06 32.63
N ASN A 463 -13.00 22.04 31.72
CA ASN A 463 -14.21 22.40 30.98
C ASN A 463 -13.95 22.55 29.47
N ARG A 464 -15.01 22.78 28.68
CA ARG A 464 -15.00 22.81 27.19
C ARG A 464 -14.64 21.46 26.55
N LEU A 465 -15.06 20.36 27.18
CA LEU A 465 -14.81 19.01 26.70
C LEU A 465 -16.06 18.42 26.02
N ASP A 466 -15.98 18.21 24.71
CA ASP A 466 -17.09 17.68 23.91
C ASP A 466 -17.05 16.15 23.80
N PHE A 467 -18.12 15.49 24.27
CA PHE A 467 -18.33 14.04 24.17
C PHE A 467 -17.15 13.20 24.69
N VAL A 468 -16.74 13.42 25.94
CA VAL A 468 -15.76 12.54 26.59
C VAL A 468 -16.39 11.17 26.82
N MET A 469 -15.83 10.14 26.21
CA MET A 469 -16.43 8.80 26.18
C MET A 469 -16.06 7.96 27.42
N ASP A 470 -14.83 8.05 27.90
CA ASP A 470 -14.27 7.29 29.03
C ASP A 470 -13.22 8.15 29.75
N ILE A 471 -13.03 7.91 31.06
CA ILE A 471 -12.09 8.60 31.94
C ILE A 471 -11.52 7.62 32.98
N LEU A 472 -10.19 7.53 33.08
CA LEU A 472 -9.48 6.56 33.92
C LEU A 472 -8.26 7.21 34.59
N VAL A 473 -7.98 6.87 35.86
CA VAL A 473 -6.75 7.32 36.56
C VAL A 473 -5.61 6.35 36.33
N PHE A 474 -4.51 6.86 35.77
CA PHE A 474 -3.22 6.17 35.70
C PHE A 474 -2.49 6.32 37.04
N HIS A 475 -2.30 5.21 37.75
CA HIS A 475 -1.46 5.08 38.96
C HIS A 475 -1.16 3.60 39.21
N SER A 476 0.00 3.28 39.79
CA SER A 476 0.39 1.88 40.09
C SER A 476 -0.64 1.15 40.95
N SER A 477 -1.13 1.80 42.01
CA SER A 477 -2.10 1.21 42.95
C SER A 477 -3.51 1.00 42.40
N ARG A 478 -3.72 1.13 41.09
CA ARG A 478 -4.94 0.68 40.38
C ARG A 478 -4.79 -0.75 39.84
N GLN A 479 -3.57 -1.30 39.84
CA GLN A 479 -3.21 -2.63 39.33
C GLN A 479 -2.33 -3.43 40.33
N ASP A 480 -2.45 -3.13 41.64
CA ASP A 480 -1.70 -3.79 42.73
C ASP A 480 -2.22 -5.21 43.04
N GLY A 481 -1.94 -6.17 42.15
CA GLY A 481 -2.35 -7.57 42.31
C GLY A 481 -1.30 -8.57 41.81
N PHE A 482 -1.31 -9.80 42.35
CA PHE A 482 -0.49 -10.89 41.85
C PHE A 482 -1.27 -12.22 41.80
N ASN A 483 -1.11 -12.98 40.71
CA ASN A 483 -1.75 -14.27 40.50
C ASN A 483 -0.84 -15.23 39.70
N GLU A 484 -1.24 -16.51 39.62
CA GLU A 484 -0.44 -17.55 38.94
C GLU A 484 -0.30 -17.34 37.42
N CYS A 485 -1.16 -16.54 36.77
CA CYS A 485 -1.02 -16.19 35.36
C CYS A 485 0.12 -15.18 35.12
N ALA A 486 0.37 -14.27 36.06
CA ALA A 486 1.49 -13.31 35.99
C ALA A 486 2.87 -13.99 36.04
N GLN A 487 2.96 -15.23 36.54
CA GLN A 487 4.15 -16.08 36.38
C GLN A 487 4.01 -17.00 35.16
N ASN A 488 4.73 -16.67 34.08
CA ASN A 488 4.88 -17.52 32.89
C ASN A 488 3.54 -17.98 32.29
N ASN A 489 2.53 -17.10 32.26
CA ASN A 489 1.18 -17.35 31.73
C ASN A 489 0.51 -18.62 32.34
N GLY A 490 0.80 -18.97 33.60
CA GLY A 490 0.31 -20.19 34.24
C GLY A 490 0.71 -21.50 33.51
N HIS A 491 1.75 -21.47 32.66
CA HIS A 491 2.07 -22.53 31.71
C HIS A 491 0.91 -22.88 30.75
N CYS A 492 0.13 -21.88 30.33
CA CYS A 492 -0.90 -21.98 29.29
C CYS A 492 -0.34 -21.57 27.92
N GLY A 493 -0.70 -22.30 26.86
CA GLY A 493 -0.16 -22.09 25.52
C GLY A 493 -0.70 -20.86 24.78
N GLN A 494 -1.83 -20.28 25.21
CA GLN A 494 -2.37 -19.01 24.71
C GLN A 494 -2.85 -18.13 25.86
N LEU A 495 -4.04 -18.40 26.43
CA LEU A 495 -4.64 -17.55 27.46
C LEU A 495 -4.56 -18.21 28.84
N CYS A 496 -4.27 -17.42 29.87
CA CYS A 496 -4.41 -17.81 31.27
C CYS A 496 -5.49 -16.95 31.92
N LEU A 497 -6.60 -17.57 32.30
CA LEU A 497 -7.77 -16.91 32.87
C LEU A 497 -7.79 -17.20 34.38
N ALA A 498 -7.41 -16.23 35.20
CA ALA A 498 -7.41 -16.41 36.65
C ALA A 498 -8.85 -16.55 37.18
N ILE A 499 -9.04 -17.41 38.16
CA ILE A 499 -10.32 -17.67 38.83
C ILE A 499 -10.10 -17.59 40.35
N PRO A 500 -11.13 -17.42 41.20
CA PRO A 500 -10.92 -17.16 42.63
C PRO A 500 -10.18 -18.26 43.42
N ASN A 501 -9.96 -19.44 42.82
CA ASN A 501 -9.20 -20.57 43.38
C ASN A 501 -8.04 -21.03 42.47
N GLY A 502 -7.43 -20.14 41.68
CA GLY A 502 -6.27 -20.44 40.82
C GLY A 502 -6.40 -19.87 39.40
N TYR A 503 -6.21 -20.70 38.37
CA TYR A 503 -6.39 -20.31 36.97
C TYR A 503 -6.93 -21.46 36.10
N ARG A 504 -7.44 -21.11 34.92
CA ARG A 504 -7.79 -22.02 33.84
C ARG A 504 -7.09 -21.56 32.55
N CYS A 505 -6.47 -22.48 31.83
CA CYS A 505 -5.98 -22.18 30.48
C CYS A 505 -7.16 -22.07 29.50
N GLY A 506 -7.13 -21.05 28.66
CA GLY A 506 -8.05 -20.84 27.55
C GLY A 506 -7.31 -20.72 26.22
N CYS A 507 -8.07 -20.71 25.14
CA CYS A 507 -7.57 -20.50 23.78
C CYS A 507 -8.32 -19.34 23.12
N ALA A 508 -7.72 -18.75 22.08
CA ALA A 508 -8.37 -17.74 21.26
C ALA A 508 -9.60 -18.31 20.54
N SER A 509 -10.51 -17.44 20.09
CA SER A 509 -11.76 -17.85 19.46
C SER A 509 -11.56 -18.80 18.29
N HIS A 510 -12.34 -19.88 18.28
CA HIS A 510 -12.26 -21.03 17.36
C HIS A 510 -11.08 -22.00 17.55
N TYR A 511 -10.11 -21.76 18.46
CA TYR A 511 -9.05 -22.74 18.77
C TYR A 511 -9.51 -23.75 19.85
N THR A 512 -8.99 -24.98 19.78
CA THR A 512 -9.28 -26.05 20.74
C THR A 512 -8.12 -26.29 21.70
N LEU A 513 -8.42 -26.36 23.01
CA LEU A 513 -7.43 -26.66 24.06
C LEU A 513 -7.18 -28.18 24.16
N ASP A 514 -5.92 -28.61 24.11
CA ASP A 514 -5.54 -29.95 24.59
C ASP A 514 -5.38 -29.94 26.12
N PRO A 515 -6.23 -30.68 26.88
CA PRO A 515 -6.14 -30.72 28.33
C PRO A 515 -4.87 -31.41 28.87
N LYS A 516 -4.06 -32.08 28.03
CA LYS A 516 -2.79 -32.70 28.44
C LYS A 516 -1.60 -31.76 28.30
N THR A 517 -1.41 -31.13 27.14
CA THR A 517 -0.29 -30.22 26.89
C THR A 517 -0.56 -28.77 27.28
N ARG A 518 -1.83 -28.39 27.53
CA ARG A 518 -2.29 -27.00 27.74
C ARG A 518 -2.06 -26.07 26.54
N ASN A 519 -1.72 -26.63 25.39
CA ASN A 519 -1.57 -25.91 24.13
C ASN A 519 -2.91 -25.84 23.38
N CYS A 520 -2.98 -24.90 22.45
CA CYS A 520 -4.15 -24.61 21.64
C CYS A 520 -3.87 -24.95 20.16
N SER A 521 -4.72 -25.74 19.54
CA SER A 521 -4.66 -26.05 18.10
C SER A 521 -5.72 -25.27 17.31
N SER A 522 -5.42 -24.94 16.06
CA SER A 522 -6.38 -24.39 15.12
C SER A 522 -7.52 -25.38 14.84
N PRO A 523 -8.71 -24.90 14.46
CA PRO A 523 -9.85 -25.77 14.14
C PRO A 523 -9.62 -26.54 12.83
N ASN A 524 -9.92 -27.85 12.85
CA ASN A 524 -9.75 -28.77 11.71
C ASN A 524 -10.66 -28.44 10.50
N SER A 525 -11.73 -27.66 10.67
CA SER A 525 -12.61 -27.25 9.58
C SER A 525 -13.33 -25.94 9.86
N PHE A 526 -13.28 -25.01 8.91
CA PHE A 526 -13.90 -23.69 9.03
C PHE A 526 -14.18 -23.08 7.65
N LEU A 527 -14.94 -21.98 7.63
CA LEU A 527 -15.16 -21.17 6.42
C LEU A 527 -14.50 -19.81 6.62
N LEU A 528 -13.74 -19.37 5.62
CA LEU A 528 -13.29 -17.98 5.48
C LEU A 528 -14.21 -17.25 4.51
N PHE A 529 -14.61 -16.03 4.86
CA PHE A 529 -15.26 -15.12 3.91
C PHE A 529 -14.62 -13.73 3.98
N SER A 530 -14.58 -13.05 2.85
CA SER A 530 -14.04 -11.70 2.73
C SER A 530 -15.13 -10.67 2.49
N GLN A 531 -14.91 -9.52 3.12
CA GLN A 531 -15.53 -8.25 2.79
C GLN A 531 -14.46 -7.34 2.16
N ARG A 532 -14.88 -6.24 1.54
CA ARG A 532 -13.97 -5.26 0.93
C ARG A 532 -12.74 -4.87 1.77
N SER A 533 -12.87 -4.77 3.10
CA SER A 533 -11.80 -4.36 4.03
C SER A 533 -11.65 -5.26 5.26
N ALA A 534 -12.09 -6.53 5.18
CA ALA A 534 -12.00 -7.50 6.28
C ALA A 534 -11.97 -8.93 5.74
N ILE A 535 -11.33 -9.85 6.46
CA ILE A 535 -11.45 -11.29 6.25
C ILE A 535 -11.93 -11.89 7.56
N SER A 536 -12.96 -12.72 7.51
CA SER A 536 -13.63 -13.31 8.68
C SER A 536 -13.56 -14.84 8.64
N ARG A 537 -13.50 -15.46 9.82
CA ARG A 537 -13.60 -16.92 10.03
C ARG A 537 -14.90 -17.27 10.76
N MET A 538 -15.58 -18.30 10.32
CA MET A 538 -16.73 -18.91 11.02
C MET A 538 -16.61 -20.43 11.08
N ILE A 539 -17.02 -21.04 12.19
CA ILE A 539 -17.22 -22.50 12.30
C ILE A 539 -18.72 -22.79 12.14
N PRO A 540 -19.14 -23.61 11.15
CA PRO A 540 -20.53 -24.01 10.99
C PRO A 540 -20.87 -25.20 11.91
N ASP A 541 -20.88 -24.96 13.23
CA ASP A 541 -21.25 -25.95 14.26
C ASP A 541 -22.73 -25.88 14.69
N ASP A 542 -23.17 -26.86 15.48
CA ASP A 542 -24.51 -26.90 16.08
C ASP A 542 -24.65 -25.96 17.30
N GLN A 543 -23.56 -25.35 17.77
CA GLN A 543 -23.54 -24.44 18.93
C GLN A 543 -23.73 -22.97 18.55
N GLN A 544 -23.69 -22.65 17.25
CA GLN A 544 -23.78 -21.30 16.68
C GLN A 544 -22.62 -20.40 17.15
N SER A 545 -21.38 -20.92 17.08
CA SER A 545 -20.17 -20.13 17.29
C SER A 545 -20.19 -18.86 16.41
N PRO A 546 -19.97 -17.66 16.99
CA PRO A 546 -20.02 -16.40 16.25
C PRO A 546 -18.85 -16.27 15.26
N ASP A 547 -19.05 -15.57 14.15
CA ASP A 547 -17.97 -15.23 13.23
C ASP A 547 -16.99 -14.22 13.86
N ILE A 548 -15.71 -14.38 13.53
CA ILE A 548 -14.64 -13.49 13.99
C ILE A 548 -13.98 -12.80 12.80
N ILE A 549 -13.68 -11.51 12.93
CA ILE A 549 -12.83 -10.78 11.98
C ILE A 549 -11.37 -11.07 12.35
N LEU A 550 -10.56 -11.46 11.38
CA LEU A 550 -9.14 -11.75 11.59
C LEU A 550 -8.32 -10.44 11.64
N PRO A 551 -7.34 -10.30 12.54
CA PRO A 551 -6.55 -9.07 12.77
C PRO A 551 -5.51 -8.76 11.67
N ILE A 552 -5.85 -9.02 10.40
CA ILE A 552 -4.97 -8.78 9.26
C ILE A 552 -4.93 -7.28 8.94
N HIS A 553 -3.83 -6.61 9.31
CA HIS A 553 -3.67 -5.17 9.06
C HIS A 553 -3.52 -4.83 7.57
N GLY A 554 -4.03 -3.66 7.18
CA GLY A 554 -3.82 -3.09 5.85
C GLY A 554 -4.78 -3.58 4.74
N LEU A 555 -5.81 -4.37 5.06
CA LEU A 555 -6.88 -4.73 4.13
C LEU A 555 -7.64 -3.46 3.65
N ARG A 556 -7.69 -3.23 2.33
CA ARG A 556 -8.35 -2.05 1.74
C ARG A 556 -9.38 -2.35 0.65
N ASN A 557 -9.13 -3.33 -0.22
CA ASN A 557 -10.02 -3.68 -1.33
C ASN A 557 -9.81 -5.14 -1.74
N VAL A 558 -10.15 -6.09 -0.86
CA VAL A 558 -10.02 -7.53 -1.13
C VAL A 558 -10.91 -7.91 -2.33
N LYS A 559 -10.33 -8.56 -3.37
CA LYS A 559 -11.12 -9.14 -4.48
C LYS A 559 -11.46 -10.61 -4.21
N ALA A 560 -10.43 -11.43 -4.02
CA ALA A 560 -10.49 -12.88 -3.86
C ALA A 560 -9.59 -13.33 -2.71
N ILE A 561 -9.87 -14.52 -2.16
CA ILE A 561 -9.15 -15.15 -1.04
C ILE A 561 -8.94 -16.64 -1.30
N ASP A 562 -7.82 -17.18 -0.81
CA ASP A 562 -7.52 -18.61 -0.80
C ASP A 562 -6.69 -18.97 0.46
N TYR A 563 -6.52 -20.25 0.76
CA TYR A 563 -5.88 -20.71 2.00
C TYR A 563 -4.91 -21.87 1.78
N ASP A 564 -3.74 -21.78 2.41
CA ASP A 564 -2.75 -22.85 2.52
C ASP A 564 -2.89 -23.54 3.89
N PRO A 565 -3.45 -24.76 3.96
CA PRO A 565 -3.62 -25.50 5.21
C PRO A 565 -2.35 -26.15 5.76
N LEU A 566 -1.23 -26.19 5.01
CA LEU A 566 0.02 -26.78 5.47
C LEU A 566 0.79 -25.77 6.35
N ASP A 567 1.05 -24.59 5.80
CA ASP A 567 1.74 -23.51 6.51
C ASP A 567 0.77 -22.57 7.27
N ALA A 568 -0.55 -22.79 7.17
CA ALA A 568 -1.62 -21.96 7.74
C ALA A 568 -1.56 -20.47 7.31
N PHE A 569 -1.41 -20.22 6.01
CA PHE A 569 -1.41 -18.86 5.43
C PHE A 569 -2.69 -18.56 4.66
N ILE A 570 -3.25 -17.37 4.87
CA ILE A 570 -4.35 -16.81 4.09
C ILE A 570 -3.74 -15.94 2.98
N TYR A 571 -4.16 -16.17 1.74
CA TYR A 571 -3.72 -15.42 0.55
C TYR A 571 -4.88 -14.56 0.04
N TRP A 572 -4.59 -13.35 -0.42
CA TRP A 572 -5.62 -12.48 -1.00
C TRP A 572 -5.09 -11.52 -2.06
N VAL A 573 -6.00 -11.11 -2.96
CA VAL A 573 -5.78 -10.03 -3.93
C VAL A 573 -6.20 -8.69 -3.33
N ASP A 574 -5.29 -7.72 -3.25
CA ASP A 574 -5.62 -6.32 -2.99
C ASP A 574 -5.89 -5.60 -4.32
N GLY A 575 -7.17 -5.44 -4.67
CA GLY A 575 -7.61 -4.76 -5.89
C GLY A 575 -7.58 -3.24 -5.82
N ARG A 576 -6.82 -2.62 -4.91
CA ARG A 576 -6.43 -1.20 -4.98
C ARG A 576 -4.92 -1.04 -5.17
N GLN A 577 -4.13 -1.97 -4.64
CA GLN A 577 -2.67 -2.00 -4.81
C GLN A 577 -2.23 -2.92 -5.97
N ASN A 578 -3.13 -3.71 -6.56
CA ASN A 578 -2.89 -4.66 -7.65
C ASN A 578 -1.80 -5.70 -7.33
N ILE A 579 -1.76 -6.15 -6.08
CA ILE A 579 -0.78 -7.10 -5.54
C ILE A 579 -1.45 -8.29 -4.85
N ILE A 580 -0.71 -9.39 -4.75
CA ILE A 580 -1.11 -10.56 -3.97
C ILE A 580 -0.30 -10.58 -2.67
N LYS A 581 -0.99 -10.73 -1.54
CA LYS A 581 -0.42 -10.79 -0.20
C LYS A 581 -0.77 -12.11 0.49
N ARG A 582 0.02 -12.46 1.50
CA ARG A 582 -0.27 -13.51 2.49
C ARG A 582 0.01 -13.03 3.91
N ALA A 583 -0.68 -13.62 4.88
CA ALA A 583 -0.43 -13.49 6.32
C ALA A 583 -1.02 -14.72 7.04
N LYS A 584 -0.61 -14.98 8.28
CA LYS A 584 -1.27 -15.96 9.14
C LYS A 584 -2.61 -15.42 9.67
N ASP A 585 -3.42 -16.28 10.28
CA ASP A 585 -4.73 -15.91 10.81
C ASP A 585 -4.67 -14.97 12.03
N ASP A 586 -3.55 -14.93 12.72
CA ASP A 586 -3.18 -13.93 13.74
C ASP A 586 -2.68 -12.59 13.15
N GLY A 587 -2.65 -12.44 11.82
CA GLY A 587 -2.11 -11.28 11.12
C GLY A 587 -0.58 -11.21 11.06
N SER A 588 0.14 -12.19 11.63
CA SER A 588 1.60 -12.24 11.63
C SER A 588 2.18 -12.67 10.28
N GLN A 589 3.50 -12.48 10.14
CA GLN A 589 4.29 -12.80 8.95
C GLN A 589 3.70 -12.25 7.63
N PRO A 590 3.28 -10.97 7.56
CA PRO A 590 2.70 -10.39 6.35
C PRO A 590 3.75 -10.30 5.23
N PHE A 591 3.47 -10.95 4.10
CA PHE A 591 4.38 -11.03 2.96
C PHE A 591 3.64 -10.68 1.65
N THR A 592 4.32 -9.98 0.74
CA THR A 592 3.76 -9.63 -0.58
C THR A 592 4.34 -10.58 -1.64
N VAL A 593 3.53 -11.53 -2.09
CA VAL A 593 3.91 -12.62 -3.01
C VAL A 593 4.16 -12.09 -4.42
N MET A 594 3.41 -11.08 -4.86
CA MET A 594 3.57 -10.44 -6.17
C MET A 594 3.56 -8.92 -5.99
N ASN A 595 4.62 -8.24 -6.43
CA ASN A 595 4.86 -6.81 -6.18
C ASN A 595 5.36 -6.10 -7.46
N ILE A 596 4.68 -5.04 -7.88
CA ILE A 596 4.97 -4.30 -9.11
C ILE A 596 6.01 -3.20 -8.81
N ARG A 597 7.29 -3.56 -8.70
CA ARG A 597 8.38 -2.63 -8.31
C ARG A 597 9.58 -2.54 -9.27
N ASN A 598 9.58 -3.23 -10.40
CA ASN A 598 10.64 -3.11 -11.40
C ASN A 598 10.11 -3.11 -12.84
N GLN A 599 10.79 -2.32 -13.68
CA GLN A 599 10.79 -2.35 -15.16
C GLN A 599 9.47 -2.07 -15.91
N SER A 600 9.22 -0.78 -16.16
CA SER A 600 9.15 -0.10 -17.48
C SER A 600 8.64 -0.77 -18.79
N GLN A 601 8.25 -2.04 -18.84
CA GLN A 601 7.89 -2.74 -20.10
C GLN A 601 6.67 -3.68 -20.03
N ASN A 602 5.84 -3.61 -18.98
CA ASN A 602 4.58 -4.36 -18.94
C ASN A 602 3.37 -3.45 -18.65
N PRO A 603 2.21 -3.66 -19.32
CA PRO A 603 0.96 -3.08 -18.87
C PRO A 603 0.62 -3.60 -17.47
N GLU A 604 0.00 -2.76 -16.64
CA GLU A 604 -0.21 -3.01 -15.22
C GLU A 604 -0.75 -4.43 -14.93
N LYS A 605 0.01 -5.25 -14.21
CA LYS A 605 -0.48 -6.58 -13.78
C LYS A 605 -1.64 -6.38 -12.80
N GLN A 606 -2.88 -6.58 -13.25
CA GLN A 606 -4.09 -6.45 -12.44
C GLN A 606 -4.64 -7.84 -12.06
N PRO A 607 -4.27 -8.42 -10.91
CA PRO A 607 -4.86 -9.69 -10.46
C PRO A 607 -6.38 -9.59 -10.28
N HIS A 608 -7.08 -10.67 -10.66
CA HIS A 608 -8.53 -10.81 -10.53
C HIS A 608 -8.87 -11.89 -9.50
N ASP A 609 -8.42 -13.13 -9.73
CA ASP A 609 -8.69 -14.31 -8.89
C ASP A 609 -7.42 -15.16 -8.69
N LEU A 610 -7.42 -16.05 -7.69
CA LEU A 610 -6.29 -16.95 -7.39
C LEU A 610 -6.76 -18.38 -7.03
N SER A 611 -5.87 -19.35 -7.22
CA SER A 611 -6.02 -20.73 -6.71
C SER A 611 -4.65 -21.36 -6.42
N ILE A 612 -4.51 -21.99 -5.25
CA ILE A 612 -3.27 -22.59 -4.74
C ILE A 612 -3.19 -24.08 -5.09
N ASP A 613 -2.02 -24.52 -5.56
CA ASP A 613 -1.63 -25.94 -5.54
C ASP A 613 -0.79 -26.21 -4.27
N ILE A 614 -1.45 -26.83 -3.30
CA ILE A 614 -0.87 -27.25 -2.02
C ILE A 614 0.23 -28.31 -2.15
N PHE A 615 0.28 -29.09 -3.24
CA PHE A 615 1.26 -30.17 -3.39
C PHE A 615 2.55 -29.68 -4.05
N SER A 616 2.48 -28.79 -5.04
CA SER A 616 3.67 -28.17 -5.64
C SER A 616 4.12 -26.88 -4.95
N HIS A 617 3.36 -26.39 -3.96
CA HIS A 617 3.52 -25.06 -3.35
C HIS A 617 3.54 -23.92 -4.39
N THR A 618 2.67 -24.01 -5.40
CA THR A 618 2.52 -22.99 -6.45
C THR A 618 1.17 -22.28 -6.38
N LEU A 619 1.14 -21.05 -6.89
CA LEU A 619 0.03 -20.12 -6.85
C LEU A 619 -0.34 -19.73 -8.28
N TYR A 620 -1.51 -20.17 -8.74
CA TYR A 620 -2.08 -19.81 -10.03
C TYR A 620 -2.97 -18.58 -9.85
N TRP A 621 -2.87 -17.59 -10.74
CA TRP A 621 -3.71 -16.40 -10.66
C TRP A 621 -4.00 -15.78 -12.03
N THR A 622 -5.20 -15.21 -12.16
CA THR A 622 -5.69 -14.61 -13.41
C THR A 622 -5.42 -13.10 -13.44
N CYS A 623 -4.92 -12.60 -14.56
CA CYS A 623 -4.68 -11.18 -14.76
C CYS A 623 -5.75 -10.57 -15.68
N GLU A 624 -6.46 -9.56 -15.19
CA GLU A 624 -7.50 -8.83 -15.91
C GLU A 624 -6.95 -8.01 -17.09
N ALA A 625 -5.77 -7.41 -16.91
CA ALA A 625 -5.16 -6.50 -17.87
C ALA A 625 -4.38 -7.23 -18.99
N THR A 626 -3.55 -8.22 -18.65
CA THR A 626 -2.81 -9.03 -19.64
C THR A 626 -3.62 -10.20 -20.19
N ASN A 627 -4.76 -10.53 -19.57
CA ASN A 627 -5.60 -11.69 -19.88
C ASN A 627 -4.83 -13.04 -19.90
N THR A 628 -3.84 -13.17 -19.02
CA THR A 628 -3.04 -14.39 -18.84
C THR A 628 -3.41 -15.14 -17.55
N ILE A 629 -3.19 -16.45 -17.55
CA ILE A 629 -3.04 -17.26 -16.33
C ILE A 629 -1.54 -17.31 -16.01
N ASN A 630 -1.19 -16.83 -14.82
CA ASN A 630 0.19 -16.68 -14.35
C ASN A 630 0.43 -17.60 -13.16
N VAL A 631 1.67 -18.05 -12.98
CA VAL A 631 2.08 -18.93 -11.88
C VAL A 631 3.28 -18.33 -11.16
N HIS A 632 3.21 -18.29 -9.83
CA HIS A 632 4.33 -18.02 -8.94
C HIS A 632 4.49 -19.20 -7.97
N ARG A 633 5.68 -19.35 -7.38
CA ARG A 633 5.85 -20.17 -6.17
C ARG A 633 5.34 -19.38 -4.95
N ILE A 634 4.98 -20.10 -3.88
CA ILE A 634 4.50 -19.50 -2.61
C ILE A 634 5.52 -18.55 -1.94
N ASN A 635 6.82 -18.70 -2.25
CA ASN A 635 7.90 -17.77 -1.83
C ASN A 635 7.89 -16.41 -2.58
N GLY A 636 7.05 -16.23 -3.61
CA GLY A 636 6.96 -15.03 -4.46
C GLY A 636 7.70 -15.12 -5.81
N GLU A 637 8.54 -16.12 -6.00
CA GLU A 637 9.32 -16.38 -7.22
C GLU A 637 8.39 -16.59 -8.43
N GLN A 638 8.63 -15.87 -9.52
CA GLN A 638 7.78 -15.95 -10.72
C GLN A 638 8.15 -17.18 -11.57
N ILE A 639 7.23 -18.13 -11.72
CA ILE A 639 7.40 -19.25 -12.66
C ILE A 639 7.09 -18.77 -14.09
N GLY A 640 6.01 -18.00 -14.30
CA GLY A 640 5.70 -17.39 -15.59
C GLY A 640 4.23 -17.48 -16.00
N VAL A 641 3.99 -17.52 -17.31
CA VAL A 641 2.65 -17.67 -17.91
C VAL A 641 2.43 -19.11 -18.35
N VAL A 642 1.28 -19.69 -18.02
CA VAL A 642 0.85 -21.01 -18.51
C VAL A 642 -0.25 -20.93 -19.57
N LEU A 643 -1.05 -19.84 -19.60
CA LEU A 643 -2.06 -19.64 -20.64
C LEU A 643 -2.14 -18.18 -21.09
N ARG A 644 -2.10 -18.00 -22.41
CA ARG A 644 -2.24 -16.72 -23.14
C ARG A 644 -2.91 -17.00 -24.49
N GLY A 645 -3.74 -16.07 -24.97
CA GLY A 645 -4.33 -16.09 -26.30
C GLY A 645 -5.06 -14.79 -26.59
N ASP A 646 -5.02 -14.31 -27.84
CA ASP A 646 -5.40 -12.92 -28.19
C ASP A 646 -6.89 -12.61 -28.06
N HIS A 647 -7.72 -13.64 -27.90
CA HIS A 647 -9.15 -13.53 -27.67
C HIS A 647 -9.59 -14.06 -26.31
N ASP A 648 -8.66 -14.56 -25.50
CA ASP A 648 -8.96 -15.10 -24.18
C ASP A 648 -9.06 -14.00 -23.14
N LYS A 649 -9.95 -14.20 -22.18
CA LYS A 649 -10.19 -13.32 -21.03
C LYS A 649 -10.46 -14.19 -19.79
N PRO A 650 -9.45 -14.91 -19.26
CA PRO A 650 -9.61 -15.73 -18.06
C PRO A 650 -10.00 -14.85 -16.86
N ARG A 651 -10.92 -15.34 -16.02
CA ARG A 651 -11.41 -14.60 -14.83
C ARG A 651 -11.42 -15.44 -13.55
N ALA A 652 -12.45 -16.25 -13.30
CA ALA A 652 -12.43 -17.19 -12.18
C ALA A 652 -11.54 -18.39 -12.51
N ILE A 653 -10.83 -18.93 -11.51
CA ILE A 653 -9.94 -20.10 -11.64
C ILE A 653 -10.05 -21.03 -10.43
N VAL A 654 -9.98 -22.34 -10.67
CA VAL A 654 -9.80 -23.34 -9.61
C VAL A 654 -8.89 -24.47 -10.08
N VAL A 655 -7.91 -24.81 -9.24
CA VAL A 655 -6.90 -25.85 -9.48
C VAL A 655 -7.36 -27.20 -8.93
N ASN A 656 -7.06 -28.27 -9.66
CA ASN A 656 -7.27 -29.66 -9.25
C ASN A 656 -5.96 -30.44 -9.41
N ALA A 657 -5.06 -30.22 -8.45
CA ALA A 657 -3.71 -30.77 -8.47
C ALA A 657 -3.68 -32.31 -8.36
N GLU A 658 -4.60 -32.92 -7.60
CA GLU A 658 -4.79 -34.38 -7.53
C GLU A 658 -4.95 -35.04 -8.92
N ARG A 659 -5.52 -34.30 -9.88
CA ARG A 659 -5.79 -34.78 -11.24
C ARG A 659 -4.98 -34.07 -12.32
N GLY A 660 -4.10 -33.15 -11.95
CA GLY A 660 -3.26 -32.40 -12.90
C GLY A 660 -3.98 -31.40 -13.82
N TYR A 661 -5.20 -30.96 -13.48
CA TYR A 661 -6.00 -30.03 -14.31
C TYR A 661 -6.36 -28.73 -13.57
N MET A 662 -6.44 -27.63 -14.30
CA MET A 662 -7.07 -26.37 -13.87
C MET A 662 -8.35 -26.11 -14.66
N TYR A 663 -9.32 -25.45 -14.02
CA TYR A 663 -10.62 -25.11 -14.59
C TYR A 663 -10.83 -23.60 -14.46
N PHE A 664 -11.25 -22.94 -15.54
CA PHE A 664 -11.35 -21.47 -15.56
C PHE A 664 -12.51 -20.97 -16.42
N THR A 665 -13.02 -19.79 -16.09
CA THR A 665 -14.02 -19.07 -16.90
C THR A 665 -13.32 -18.19 -17.92
N ASN A 666 -13.66 -18.34 -19.20
CA ASN A 666 -13.12 -17.53 -20.28
C ASN A 666 -14.20 -16.55 -20.80
N MET A 667 -14.07 -15.27 -20.46
CA MET A 667 -15.07 -14.23 -20.71
C MET A 667 -14.90 -13.57 -22.09
N GLN A 668 -14.86 -14.38 -23.15
CA GLN A 668 -14.76 -13.88 -24.53
C GLN A 668 -16.02 -13.07 -24.92
N GLU A 669 -15.86 -12.06 -25.78
CA GLU A 669 -16.94 -11.12 -26.09
C GLU A 669 -18.14 -11.80 -26.73
N ARG A 670 -19.29 -11.75 -26.03
CA ARG A 670 -20.57 -12.39 -26.39
C ARG A 670 -20.56 -13.93 -26.40
N ALA A 671 -19.46 -14.57 -25.99
CA ALA A 671 -19.31 -16.02 -25.98
C ALA A 671 -18.54 -16.52 -24.72
N PRO A 672 -19.11 -16.35 -23.51
CA PRO A 672 -18.49 -16.84 -22.28
C PRO A 672 -18.42 -18.38 -22.27
N LYS A 673 -17.30 -18.92 -21.78
CA LYS A 673 -17.04 -20.36 -21.74
C LYS A 673 -16.56 -20.79 -20.35
N ILE A 674 -16.76 -22.07 -20.05
CA ILE A 674 -16.03 -22.77 -18.98
C ILE A 674 -15.11 -23.77 -19.68
N GLU A 675 -13.82 -23.69 -19.34
CA GLU A 675 -12.74 -24.44 -19.97
C GLU A 675 -11.90 -25.19 -18.93
N ARG A 676 -11.25 -26.26 -19.38
CA ARG A 676 -10.30 -27.09 -18.64
C ARG A 676 -8.98 -27.10 -19.41
N ALA A 677 -7.86 -27.11 -18.69
CA ALA A 677 -6.54 -27.39 -19.25
C ALA A 677 -5.70 -28.13 -18.20
N ALA A 678 -4.63 -28.82 -18.61
CA ALA A 678 -3.60 -29.27 -17.68
C ALA A 678 -2.94 -28.07 -16.98
N LEU A 679 -2.25 -28.28 -15.86
CA LEU A 679 -1.65 -27.19 -15.07
C LEU A 679 -0.60 -26.36 -15.84
N ASP A 680 0.01 -26.92 -16.89
CA ASP A 680 0.93 -26.22 -17.80
C ASP A 680 0.23 -25.47 -18.96
N GLY A 681 -1.10 -25.52 -19.04
CA GLY A 681 -1.90 -24.96 -20.12
C GLY A 681 -2.10 -25.88 -21.33
N THR A 682 -1.49 -27.08 -21.34
CA THR A 682 -1.74 -28.10 -22.38
C THR A 682 -3.11 -28.78 -22.18
N GLU A 683 -3.50 -29.70 -23.07
CA GLU A 683 -4.77 -30.45 -22.98
C GLU A 683 -6.02 -29.54 -22.80
N ARG A 684 -6.03 -28.39 -23.49
CA ARG A 684 -7.08 -27.38 -23.39
C ARG A 684 -8.38 -27.83 -24.06
N GLU A 685 -9.44 -27.93 -23.28
CA GLU A 685 -10.77 -28.38 -23.68
C GLU A 685 -11.87 -27.39 -23.24
N VAL A 686 -12.85 -27.16 -24.11
CA VAL A 686 -14.00 -26.31 -23.80
C VAL A 686 -15.16 -27.17 -23.31
N LEU A 687 -15.48 -27.10 -22.02
CA LEU A 687 -16.56 -27.90 -21.41
C LEU A 687 -17.94 -27.36 -21.79
N PHE A 688 -18.13 -26.04 -21.71
CA PHE A 688 -19.43 -25.40 -21.99
C PHE A 688 -19.28 -24.09 -22.76
N THR A 689 -20.12 -23.93 -23.79
CA THR A 689 -20.26 -22.74 -24.65
C THR A 689 -21.67 -22.14 -24.66
N THR A 690 -22.63 -22.79 -24.00
CA THR A 690 -24.06 -22.44 -24.04
C THR A 690 -24.67 -22.44 -22.64
N GLY A 691 -25.72 -21.64 -22.44
CA GLY A 691 -26.33 -21.46 -21.12
C GLY A 691 -25.36 -20.85 -20.10
N LEU A 692 -24.54 -19.90 -20.55
CA LEU A 692 -23.63 -19.08 -19.75
C LEU A 692 -23.81 -17.62 -20.21
N LEU A 693 -23.75 -16.68 -19.27
CA LEU A 693 -23.68 -15.25 -19.52
C LEU A 693 -22.52 -14.64 -18.73
N ARG A 694 -22.45 -14.94 -17.44
CA ARG A 694 -21.44 -14.42 -16.53
C ARG A 694 -21.19 -15.39 -15.36
N PRO A 695 -20.51 -16.53 -15.61
CA PRO A 695 -20.00 -17.37 -14.53
C PRO A 695 -18.95 -16.58 -13.73
N VAL A 696 -19.13 -16.42 -12.41
CA VAL A 696 -18.28 -15.55 -11.57
C VAL A 696 -17.39 -16.33 -10.60
N ALA A 697 -17.79 -17.54 -10.21
CA ALA A 697 -17.01 -18.39 -9.32
C ALA A 697 -17.14 -19.87 -9.72
N LEU A 698 -16.08 -20.63 -9.48
CA LEU A 698 -15.95 -22.07 -9.70
C LEU A 698 -15.54 -22.74 -8.38
N VAL A 699 -15.97 -23.98 -8.13
CA VAL A 699 -15.39 -24.83 -7.09
C VAL A 699 -15.47 -26.30 -7.50
N ILE A 700 -14.51 -27.10 -7.03
CA ILE A 700 -14.39 -28.54 -7.30
C ILE A 700 -14.63 -29.35 -6.03
N ASP A 701 -15.21 -30.53 -6.19
CA ASP A 701 -15.27 -31.58 -5.18
C ASP A 701 -14.64 -32.84 -5.77
N ASN A 702 -13.41 -33.16 -5.35
CA ASN A 702 -12.69 -34.34 -5.83
C ASN A 702 -13.26 -35.66 -5.30
N LYS A 703 -13.89 -35.64 -4.12
CA LYS A 703 -14.50 -36.81 -3.47
C LYS A 703 -15.83 -37.20 -4.14
N LEU A 704 -16.54 -36.26 -4.76
CA LEU A 704 -17.65 -36.52 -5.70
C LEU A 704 -17.23 -36.57 -7.17
N GLY A 705 -16.05 -36.06 -7.53
CA GLY A 705 -15.61 -35.91 -8.92
C GLY A 705 -16.41 -34.87 -9.72
N LYS A 706 -16.88 -33.79 -9.07
CA LYS A 706 -17.75 -32.76 -9.66
C LYS A 706 -17.15 -31.36 -9.67
N LEU A 707 -17.58 -30.57 -10.65
CA LEU A 707 -17.39 -29.13 -10.77
C LEU A 707 -18.73 -28.43 -10.46
N PHE A 708 -18.68 -27.30 -9.77
CA PHE A 708 -19.81 -26.42 -9.50
C PHE A 708 -19.45 -25.00 -9.94
N TRP A 709 -20.44 -24.26 -10.46
CA TRP A 709 -20.27 -22.85 -10.78
C TRP A 709 -21.55 -22.06 -10.51
N VAL A 710 -21.40 -20.74 -10.42
CA VAL A 710 -22.51 -19.82 -10.28
C VAL A 710 -22.43 -18.71 -11.33
N ASP A 711 -23.54 -18.49 -12.03
CA ASP A 711 -23.69 -17.42 -13.03
C ASP A 711 -24.54 -16.29 -12.44
N ALA A 712 -23.99 -15.08 -12.42
CA ALA A 712 -24.63 -13.93 -11.77
C ALA A 712 -25.72 -13.26 -12.62
N ASP A 713 -25.65 -13.39 -13.95
CA ASP A 713 -26.62 -12.78 -14.86
C ASP A 713 -27.77 -13.76 -15.15
N LEU A 714 -27.50 -15.08 -15.20
CA LEU A 714 -28.50 -16.16 -15.20
C LEU A 714 -29.03 -16.50 -13.81
N LYS A 715 -28.43 -15.97 -12.74
CA LYS A 715 -28.86 -16.08 -11.33
C LYS A 715 -29.09 -17.51 -10.84
N ARG A 716 -28.17 -18.41 -11.18
CA ARG A 716 -28.29 -19.84 -10.85
C ARG A 716 -26.96 -20.51 -10.54
N ILE A 717 -27.03 -21.54 -9.70
CA ILE A 717 -25.94 -22.45 -9.36
C ILE A 717 -26.13 -23.73 -10.17
N GLU A 718 -25.08 -24.17 -10.84
CA GLU A 718 -25.05 -25.37 -11.67
C GLU A 718 -23.90 -26.29 -11.27
N SER A 719 -24.00 -27.55 -11.65
CA SER A 719 -23.02 -28.60 -11.39
C SER A 719 -22.87 -29.53 -12.59
N CYS A 720 -21.69 -30.09 -12.79
CA CYS A 720 -21.42 -31.18 -13.72
C CYS A 720 -20.36 -32.12 -13.14
N ASP A 721 -20.13 -33.25 -13.79
CA ASP A 721 -18.96 -34.08 -13.52
C ASP A 721 -17.69 -33.40 -14.06
N LEU A 722 -16.50 -33.71 -13.54
CA LEU A 722 -15.22 -33.09 -13.97
C LEU A 722 -14.86 -33.29 -15.46
N SER A 723 -15.60 -34.12 -16.19
CA SER A 723 -15.53 -34.32 -17.65
C SER A 723 -16.46 -33.40 -18.46
N GLY A 724 -17.26 -32.54 -17.80
CA GLY A 724 -18.35 -31.77 -18.43
C GLY A 724 -19.66 -32.57 -18.62
N ALA A 725 -19.67 -33.87 -18.30
CA ALA A 725 -20.87 -34.70 -18.34
C ALA A 725 -21.89 -34.35 -17.23
N ASN A 726 -23.13 -34.80 -17.38
CA ASN A 726 -24.18 -34.73 -16.35
C ASN A 726 -24.40 -33.33 -15.75
N ARG A 727 -24.50 -32.30 -16.62
CA ARG A 727 -24.84 -30.93 -16.24
C ARG A 727 -26.26 -30.84 -15.66
N VAL A 728 -26.38 -30.30 -14.44
CA VAL A 728 -27.63 -30.12 -13.68
C VAL A 728 -27.64 -28.74 -13.03
N THR A 729 -28.78 -28.04 -13.05
CA THR A 729 -29.00 -26.83 -12.25
C THR A 729 -29.42 -27.22 -10.84
N LEU A 730 -28.72 -26.73 -9.81
CA LEU A 730 -29.01 -27.05 -8.40
C LEU A 730 -29.96 -26.05 -7.75
N GLN A 731 -29.84 -24.77 -8.08
CA GLN A 731 -30.67 -23.70 -7.53
C GLN A 731 -30.76 -22.54 -8.54
N ASP A 732 -31.97 -22.09 -8.84
CA ASP A 732 -32.29 -21.07 -9.86
C ASP A 732 -33.08 -19.86 -9.32
N SER A 733 -33.53 -19.95 -8.08
CA SER A 733 -34.52 -19.07 -7.48
C SER A 733 -33.95 -18.35 -6.25
N ASN A 734 -34.39 -17.10 -6.02
CA ASN A 734 -33.91 -16.24 -4.94
C ASN A 734 -32.37 -16.06 -4.90
N ILE A 735 -31.74 -15.90 -6.06
CA ILE A 735 -30.33 -15.49 -6.22
C ILE A 735 -30.34 -14.14 -6.95
N LEU A 736 -29.51 -13.18 -6.53
CA LEU A 736 -29.47 -11.82 -7.07
C LEU A 736 -28.09 -11.41 -7.58
N GLN A 737 -27.06 -11.45 -6.71
CA GLN A 737 -25.67 -11.14 -7.07
C GLN A 737 -24.69 -12.09 -6.36
N PRO A 738 -24.58 -13.35 -6.83
CA PRO A 738 -23.62 -14.30 -6.30
C PRO A 738 -22.19 -13.90 -6.68
N MET A 739 -21.26 -13.85 -5.71
CA MET A 739 -19.86 -13.46 -5.94
C MET A 739 -18.84 -14.59 -5.70
N GLY A 740 -19.20 -15.59 -4.90
CA GLY A 740 -18.29 -16.67 -4.50
C GLY A 740 -19.05 -17.93 -4.11
N LEU A 741 -18.39 -19.08 -4.26
CA LEU A 741 -18.97 -20.42 -4.15
C LEU A 741 -17.89 -21.36 -3.57
N THR A 742 -18.23 -22.19 -2.58
CA THR A 742 -17.27 -23.14 -1.98
C THR A 742 -17.95 -24.38 -1.39
N VAL A 743 -17.21 -25.46 -1.12
CA VAL A 743 -17.74 -26.76 -0.65
C VAL A 743 -17.14 -27.11 0.72
N LEU A 744 -17.99 -27.41 1.71
CA LEU A 744 -17.55 -27.97 3.00
C LEU A 744 -18.43 -29.16 3.40
N GLY A 745 -17.81 -30.33 3.63
CA GLY A 745 -18.51 -31.55 3.99
C GLY A 745 -19.52 -31.96 2.90
N ASN A 746 -20.80 -32.12 3.26
CA ASN A 746 -21.89 -32.43 2.32
C ASN A 746 -22.63 -31.20 1.78
N HIS A 747 -22.11 -29.99 2.00
CA HIS A 747 -22.81 -28.75 1.68
C HIS A 747 -22.02 -27.84 0.74
N LEU A 748 -22.75 -27.21 -0.19
CA LEU A 748 -22.27 -26.16 -1.08
C LEU A 748 -22.71 -24.81 -0.50
N TYR A 749 -21.76 -23.91 -0.26
CA TYR A 749 -21.95 -22.58 0.34
C TYR A 749 -21.74 -21.50 -0.72
N TRP A 750 -22.54 -20.43 -0.71
CA TRP A 750 -22.34 -19.26 -1.56
C TRP A 750 -22.61 -17.95 -0.83
N ILE A 751 -22.08 -16.87 -1.40
CA ILE A 751 -22.28 -15.49 -0.92
C ILE A 751 -23.06 -14.68 -1.96
N ASP A 752 -24.13 -14.00 -1.53
CA ASP A 752 -24.86 -13.04 -2.35
C ASP A 752 -24.66 -11.62 -1.82
N ARG A 753 -23.99 -10.79 -2.63
CA ARG A 753 -23.59 -9.42 -2.29
C ARG A 753 -24.75 -8.43 -2.29
N GLN A 754 -25.80 -8.68 -3.07
CA GLN A 754 -26.99 -7.81 -3.09
C GLN A 754 -27.95 -8.17 -1.95
N GLN A 755 -28.06 -9.46 -1.59
CA GLN A 755 -28.83 -9.90 -0.43
C GLN A 755 -28.08 -9.71 0.91
N GLN A 756 -26.76 -9.54 0.88
CA GLN A 756 -25.90 -9.46 2.07
C GLN A 756 -25.99 -10.71 2.95
N MET A 757 -26.01 -11.91 2.34
CA MET A 757 -26.18 -13.19 3.04
C MET A 757 -25.18 -14.26 2.60
N ILE A 758 -24.90 -15.18 3.53
CA ILE A 758 -24.26 -16.47 3.27
C ILE A 758 -25.33 -17.57 3.39
N GLU A 759 -25.43 -18.41 2.37
CA GLU A 759 -26.39 -19.52 2.31
C GLU A 759 -25.68 -20.83 1.95
N ARG A 760 -26.28 -21.96 2.34
CA ARG A 760 -25.83 -23.29 1.95
C ARG A 760 -26.97 -24.17 1.43
N VAL A 761 -26.61 -25.20 0.68
CA VAL A 761 -27.50 -26.23 0.13
C VAL A 761 -26.82 -27.60 0.15
N GLU A 762 -27.56 -28.70 0.13
CA GLU A 762 -26.99 -30.05 0.04
C GLU A 762 -26.40 -30.30 -1.37
N LYS A 763 -25.10 -30.60 -1.43
CA LYS A 763 -24.30 -30.56 -2.68
C LYS A 763 -24.68 -31.63 -3.72
N THR A 764 -25.39 -32.67 -3.31
CA THR A 764 -25.77 -33.81 -4.15
C THR A 764 -27.07 -33.60 -4.92
N ASN A 765 -27.96 -32.71 -4.43
CA ASN A 765 -29.36 -32.70 -4.85
C ASN A 765 -30.03 -31.30 -4.92
N GLY A 766 -29.42 -30.24 -4.41
CA GLY A 766 -30.00 -28.89 -4.42
C GLY A 766 -31.09 -28.64 -3.36
N TYR A 767 -31.35 -29.57 -2.46
CA TYR A 767 -32.36 -29.43 -1.40
C TYR A 767 -31.77 -28.92 -0.07
N LYS A 768 -32.65 -28.66 0.90
CA LYS A 768 -32.32 -28.16 2.26
C LYS A 768 -31.52 -26.85 2.24
N ARG A 769 -31.93 -25.88 1.41
CA ARG A 769 -31.37 -24.51 1.46
C ARG A 769 -31.55 -23.90 2.84
N THR A 770 -30.45 -23.55 3.51
CA THR A 770 -30.45 -22.86 4.82
C THR A 770 -29.61 -21.59 4.75
N ARG A 771 -30.15 -20.50 5.28
CA ARG A 771 -29.40 -19.26 5.54
C ARG A 771 -28.52 -19.47 6.77
N ILE A 772 -27.26 -19.05 6.67
CA ILE A 772 -26.29 -19.14 7.77
C ILE A 772 -26.19 -17.79 8.48
N GLN A 773 -25.89 -16.73 7.73
CA GLN A 773 -25.68 -15.39 8.25
C GLN A 773 -26.20 -14.35 7.24
N GLY A 774 -26.59 -13.17 7.73
CA GLY A 774 -27.13 -12.09 6.91
C GLY A 774 -26.83 -10.71 7.47
N ARG A 775 -27.09 -9.67 6.65
CA ARG A 775 -26.67 -8.27 6.87
C ARG A 775 -25.15 -8.03 6.75
N ILE A 776 -24.43 -8.93 6.06
CA ILE A 776 -22.99 -8.76 5.81
C ILE A 776 -22.77 -7.86 4.60
N ALA A 777 -22.36 -6.63 4.85
CA ALA A 777 -22.07 -5.65 3.79
C ALA A 777 -20.82 -6.04 2.97
N HIS A 778 -20.85 -5.71 1.67
CA HIS A 778 -19.68 -5.77 0.78
C HIS A 778 -18.93 -7.12 0.72
N LEU A 779 -19.65 -8.24 0.80
CA LEU A 779 -19.13 -9.59 0.51
C LEU A 779 -18.40 -9.65 -0.85
N THR A 780 -17.22 -10.27 -0.87
CA THR A 780 -16.34 -10.36 -2.05
C THR A 780 -15.99 -11.80 -2.45
N GLY A 781 -15.51 -12.62 -1.54
CA GLY A 781 -15.13 -14.02 -1.79
C GLY A 781 -15.35 -14.93 -0.57
N ILE A 782 -15.48 -16.24 -0.78
CA ILE A 782 -15.68 -17.26 0.27
C ILE A 782 -14.86 -18.51 -0.07
N HIS A 783 -14.23 -19.11 0.94
CA HIS A 783 -13.40 -20.31 0.81
C HIS A 783 -13.63 -21.25 2.01
N ALA A 784 -13.61 -22.56 1.77
CA ALA A 784 -13.85 -23.60 2.77
C ALA A 784 -12.57 -24.39 3.07
N ILE A 785 -12.25 -24.51 4.35
CA ILE A 785 -11.06 -25.18 4.84
C ILE A 785 -11.49 -26.49 5.48
N GLN A 786 -10.90 -27.59 5.02
CA GLN A 786 -10.99 -28.90 5.64
C GLN A 786 -9.57 -29.44 5.86
N ASP A 787 -9.39 -30.10 7.00
CA ASP A 787 -8.16 -30.80 7.38
C ASP A 787 -7.63 -31.74 6.29
N ILE A 788 -6.31 -31.80 6.16
CA ILE A 788 -5.62 -32.65 5.18
C ILE A 788 -5.14 -33.92 5.88
N ASP A 789 -5.45 -35.07 5.29
CA ASP A 789 -4.80 -36.32 5.69
C ASP A 789 -3.34 -36.30 5.22
N MET A 790 -2.41 -36.31 6.17
CA MET A 790 -0.98 -36.27 5.89
C MET A 790 -0.49 -37.53 5.16
N GLU A 791 -1.18 -38.68 5.26
CA GLU A 791 -0.87 -39.87 4.45
C GLU A 791 -1.29 -39.68 2.99
N GLU A 792 -2.47 -39.09 2.75
CA GLU A 792 -2.96 -38.73 1.41
C GLU A 792 -2.01 -37.69 0.77
N PHE A 793 -1.63 -36.65 1.50
CA PHE A 793 -0.67 -35.63 1.04
C PHE A 793 0.71 -36.20 0.69
N LEU A 794 1.28 -37.03 1.57
CA LEU A 794 2.60 -37.64 1.36
C LEU A 794 2.61 -38.76 0.29
N SER A 795 1.44 -39.17 -0.22
CA SER A 795 1.29 -40.09 -1.35
C SER A 795 1.35 -39.39 -2.72
N HIS A 796 1.02 -38.09 -2.78
CA HIS A 796 1.00 -37.34 -4.04
C HIS A 796 2.41 -37.16 -4.62
N PRO A 797 2.66 -37.44 -5.92
CA PRO A 797 4.01 -37.49 -6.46
C PRO A 797 4.75 -36.14 -6.49
N CYS A 798 4.02 -35.02 -6.43
CA CYS A 798 4.62 -33.68 -6.40
C CYS A 798 4.93 -33.14 -4.99
N SER A 799 4.34 -33.69 -3.91
CA SER A 799 4.50 -33.15 -2.54
C SER A 799 5.91 -33.31 -1.96
N ARG A 800 6.75 -34.13 -2.59
CA ARG A 800 8.16 -34.32 -2.24
C ARG A 800 9.03 -33.63 -3.27
N ASP A 801 9.66 -32.53 -2.88
CA ASP A 801 10.68 -31.82 -3.69
C ASP A 801 10.15 -31.39 -5.07
N ASN A 802 8.88 -30.98 -5.17
CA ASN A 802 8.17 -30.67 -6.42
C ASN A 802 8.27 -31.81 -7.47
N GLY A 803 8.30 -33.08 -7.04
CA GLY A 803 8.53 -34.22 -7.92
C GLY A 803 9.93 -34.24 -8.59
N LYS A 804 10.87 -33.45 -8.07
CA LYS A 804 12.17 -33.06 -8.68
C LYS A 804 12.07 -32.16 -9.91
N CYS A 805 10.92 -31.54 -10.15
CA CYS A 805 10.70 -30.64 -11.27
C CYS A 805 11.21 -29.23 -10.97
N SER A 806 11.94 -28.65 -11.92
CA SER A 806 12.45 -27.27 -11.80
C SER A 806 11.33 -26.21 -11.69
N HIS A 807 10.26 -26.36 -12.48
CA HIS A 807 9.17 -25.38 -12.56
C HIS A 807 7.84 -26.01 -12.14
N LEU A 808 7.12 -26.66 -13.07
CA LEU A 808 5.81 -27.25 -12.80
C LEU A 808 5.93 -28.77 -12.62
N CYS A 809 5.22 -29.31 -11.63
CA CYS A 809 4.98 -30.74 -11.47
C CYS A 809 3.50 -31.04 -11.66
N ILE A 810 3.19 -32.07 -12.46
CA ILE A 810 1.82 -32.51 -12.75
C ILE A 810 1.72 -33.99 -12.39
N ALA A 811 0.80 -34.35 -11.50
CA ALA A 811 0.52 -35.76 -11.21
C ALA A 811 -0.21 -36.41 -12.40
N LYS A 812 0.34 -37.51 -12.92
CA LYS A 812 -0.35 -38.37 -13.87
C LYS A 812 -1.25 -39.36 -13.14
N GLY A 813 -2.32 -39.81 -13.80
CA GLY A 813 -3.22 -40.87 -13.32
C GLY A 813 -2.58 -42.26 -13.16
N ASP A 814 -1.29 -42.42 -13.46
CA ASP A 814 -0.49 -43.63 -13.17
C ASP A 814 0.30 -43.52 -11.84
N GLY A 815 0.21 -42.38 -11.14
CA GLY A 815 0.94 -42.11 -9.90
C GLY A 815 2.34 -41.52 -10.09
N THR A 816 2.77 -41.21 -11.32
CA THR A 816 4.09 -40.61 -11.59
C THR A 816 4.03 -39.08 -11.72
N PRO A 817 5.10 -38.35 -11.32
CA PRO A 817 5.21 -36.93 -11.63
C PRO A 817 5.62 -36.74 -13.10
N ARG A 818 4.95 -35.80 -13.79
CA ARG A 818 5.38 -35.23 -15.06
C ARG A 818 5.87 -33.81 -14.79
N CYS A 819 7.13 -33.53 -15.08
CA CYS A 819 7.62 -32.16 -15.11
C CYS A 819 7.15 -31.44 -16.37
N SER A 820 6.87 -30.14 -16.26
CA SER A 820 6.49 -29.29 -17.38
C SER A 820 6.92 -27.85 -17.15
N CYS A 821 6.76 -27.02 -18.19
CA CYS A 821 7.37 -25.70 -18.29
C CYS A 821 6.32 -24.63 -18.64
N PRO A 822 6.51 -23.36 -18.20
CA PRO A 822 5.70 -22.23 -18.64
C PRO A 822 5.94 -21.93 -20.13
N VAL A 823 5.02 -21.21 -20.78
CA VAL A 823 4.95 -20.98 -22.25
C VAL A 823 6.21 -20.41 -22.92
N HIS A 824 7.17 -19.89 -22.13
CA HIS A 824 8.42 -19.28 -22.62
C HIS A 824 9.67 -20.17 -22.43
N LEU A 825 9.51 -21.38 -21.88
CA LEU A 825 10.60 -22.34 -21.62
C LEU A 825 10.21 -23.73 -22.16
N VAL A 826 11.21 -24.53 -22.53
CA VAL A 826 11.03 -25.92 -22.97
C VAL A 826 11.70 -26.89 -22.00
N LEU A 827 11.14 -28.09 -21.90
CA LEU A 827 11.69 -29.16 -21.06
C LEU A 827 12.95 -29.74 -21.70
N LEU A 828 14.05 -29.79 -20.96
CA LEU A 828 15.34 -30.29 -21.44
C LEU A 828 15.39 -31.82 -21.47
N GLN A 829 16.47 -32.37 -22.03
CA GLN A 829 16.66 -33.81 -22.25
C GLN A 829 16.68 -34.66 -20.96
N ASP A 830 16.84 -34.03 -19.79
CA ASP A 830 16.76 -34.69 -18.48
C ASP A 830 15.31 -34.97 -18.02
N LEU A 831 14.32 -34.38 -18.69
CA LEU A 831 12.89 -34.40 -18.36
C LEU A 831 12.54 -33.81 -16.98
N LEU A 832 13.40 -32.97 -16.41
CA LEU A 832 13.25 -32.36 -15.08
C LEU A 832 13.49 -30.83 -15.09
N THR A 833 14.47 -30.37 -15.87
CA THR A 833 14.82 -28.94 -15.98
C THR A 833 14.16 -28.29 -17.19
N CYS A 834 13.66 -27.07 -17.00
CA CYS A 834 13.22 -26.20 -18.09
C CYS A 834 14.34 -25.23 -18.44
N GLY A 835 14.57 -25.01 -19.73
CA GLY A 835 15.51 -24.01 -20.25
C GLY A 835 14.87 -23.17 -21.34
N GLU A 836 15.59 -22.15 -21.77
CA GLU A 836 15.26 -21.42 -22.99
C GLU A 836 15.35 -22.38 -24.20
N PRO A 837 14.53 -22.20 -25.25
CA PRO A 837 14.60 -23.03 -26.44
C PRO A 837 15.98 -22.89 -27.10
N PRO A 838 16.54 -23.96 -27.67
CA PRO A 838 17.81 -23.88 -28.39
C PRO A 838 17.62 -23.03 -29.66
N THR A 839 18.10 -21.80 -29.60
CA THR A 839 18.35 -20.96 -30.78
C THR A 839 19.36 -21.68 -31.70
N CYS A 840 19.37 -21.31 -32.99
CA CYS A 840 20.20 -21.94 -34.03
C CYS A 840 21.69 -22.03 -33.67
N SER A 841 22.45 -22.87 -34.38
CA SER A 841 23.92 -22.96 -34.23
C SER A 841 24.55 -21.56 -34.38
N PRO A 842 25.67 -21.23 -33.70
CA PRO A 842 26.38 -19.95 -33.91
C PRO A 842 26.78 -19.67 -35.37
N ASP A 843 26.75 -20.67 -36.24
CA ASP A 843 26.99 -20.59 -37.69
C ASP A 843 25.72 -20.29 -38.53
N GLN A 844 24.57 -20.06 -37.87
CA GLN A 844 23.25 -19.90 -38.48
C GLN A 844 22.56 -18.61 -38.01
N PHE A 845 21.80 -18.00 -38.91
CA PHE A 845 20.96 -16.83 -38.68
C PHE A 845 19.50 -17.27 -38.45
N THR A 846 18.72 -16.37 -37.86
CA THR A 846 17.30 -16.56 -37.51
C THR A 846 16.48 -15.46 -38.17
N CYS A 847 15.48 -15.83 -38.96
CA CYS A 847 14.48 -14.88 -39.48
C CYS A 847 13.68 -14.25 -38.32
N ALA A 848 13.11 -13.06 -38.51
CA ALA A 848 12.45 -12.33 -37.41
C ALA A 848 11.04 -12.86 -37.09
N THR A 849 10.35 -13.46 -38.06
CA THR A 849 9.18 -14.32 -37.82
C THR A 849 9.59 -15.54 -37.01
N GLY A 850 9.26 -15.55 -35.71
CA GLY A 850 9.71 -16.55 -34.73
C GLY A 850 9.14 -17.98 -34.85
N GLU A 851 8.86 -18.47 -36.06
CA GLU A 851 8.86 -19.91 -36.35
C GLU A 851 10.24 -20.30 -36.90
N ILE A 852 10.75 -21.49 -36.54
CA ILE A 852 12.21 -21.74 -36.55
C ILE A 852 12.72 -22.15 -37.95
N ASP A 853 12.97 -21.17 -38.80
CA ASP A 853 13.82 -21.30 -39.99
C ASP A 853 15.23 -20.75 -39.69
N CYS A 854 16.18 -21.69 -39.55
CA CYS A 854 17.61 -21.42 -39.32
C CYS A 854 18.38 -21.43 -40.65
N ILE A 855 18.58 -20.28 -41.28
CA ILE A 855 19.42 -20.20 -42.50
C ILE A 855 20.91 -20.18 -42.13
N PRO A 856 21.84 -20.67 -42.97
CA PRO A 856 23.27 -20.50 -42.74
C PRO A 856 23.67 -19.02 -42.72
N MET A 857 24.65 -18.61 -41.91
CA MET A 857 25.19 -17.23 -41.90
C MET A 857 25.79 -16.79 -43.25
N ALA A 858 25.94 -17.69 -44.22
CA ALA A 858 26.35 -17.40 -45.59
C ALA A 858 25.21 -16.90 -46.50
N TRP A 859 23.95 -17.03 -46.10
CA TRP A 859 22.75 -16.57 -46.82
C TRP A 859 22.15 -15.35 -46.12
N ARG A 860 23.02 -14.41 -45.72
CA ARG A 860 22.61 -13.15 -45.09
C ARG A 860 23.34 -12.03 -45.80
N CYS A 861 22.60 -11.07 -46.36
CA CYS A 861 23.16 -10.00 -47.19
C CYS A 861 23.91 -10.54 -48.42
N ASP A 862 23.35 -11.55 -49.10
CA ASP A 862 23.88 -12.11 -50.35
C ASP A 862 23.10 -11.65 -51.61
N GLY A 863 21.98 -10.94 -51.41
CA GLY A 863 21.15 -10.34 -52.45
C GLY A 863 19.90 -11.12 -52.82
N PHE A 864 19.61 -12.22 -52.12
CA PHE A 864 18.38 -13.01 -52.21
C PHE A 864 17.63 -12.99 -50.86
N SER A 865 16.35 -13.37 -50.86
CA SER A 865 15.54 -13.42 -49.63
C SER A 865 15.08 -14.86 -49.39
N GLU A 866 15.80 -15.54 -48.51
CA GLU A 866 15.57 -16.90 -48.05
C GLU A 866 14.65 -16.92 -46.81
N CYS A 867 14.62 -15.82 -46.05
CA CYS A 867 13.58 -15.52 -45.07
C CYS A 867 12.29 -15.00 -45.76
N ASP A 868 11.15 -15.59 -45.44
CA ASP A 868 9.81 -15.17 -45.92
C ASP A 868 9.46 -13.70 -45.55
N ASP A 869 10.16 -13.11 -44.59
CA ASP A 869 10.01 -11.73 -44.11
C ASP A 869 11.12 -10.76 -44.56
N GLN A 870 12.11 -11.22 -45.32
CA GLN A 870 13.29 -10.47 -45.81
C GLN A 870 14.26 -9.95 -44.72
N SER A 871 14.21 -10.49 -43.49
CA SER A 871 15.10 -10.10 -42.36
C SER A 871 16.58 -10.41 -42.57
N ASP A 872 16.89 -11.27 -43.52
CA ASP A 872 18.24 -11.66 -43.94
C ASP A 872 18.96 -10.57 -44.74
N GLU A 873 18.22 -9.79 -45.54
CA GLU A 873 18.74 -8.66 -46.33
C GLU A 873 18.63 -7.31 -45.61
N GLU A 874 17.89 -7.21 -44.49
CA GLU A 874 17.81 -5.98 -43.71
C GLU A 874 19.04 -5.75 -42.79
N ASN A 875 19.47 -4.49 -42.74
CA ASN A 875 20.40 -3.96 -41.75
C ASN A 875 21.78 -4.66 -41.71
N CYS A 876 22.33 -4.89 -42.91
CA CYS A 876 23.64 -5.52 -43.15
C CYS A 876 24.82 -4.82 -42.42
N PRO A 877 25.75 -5.58 -41.82
CA PRO A 877 26.87 -4.99 -41.09
C PRO A 877 27.90 -4.34 -42.02
N ILE A 878 28.38 -3.15 -41.64
CA ILE A 878 29.48 -2.47 -42.32
C ILE A 878 30.78 -3.26 -42.08
N CYS A 879 31.51 -3.58 -43.15
CA CYS A 879 32.70 -4.45 -43.10
C CYS A 879 33.79 -3.93 -42.15
N SER A 880 34.58 -4.84 -41.57
CA SER A 880 35.68 -4.48 -40.68
C SER A 880 36.85 -3.83 -41.43
N ALA A 881 37.73 -3.11 -40.71
CA ALA A 881 38.85 -2.38 -41.30
C ALA A 881 39.94 -3.26 -41.98
N THR A 882 39.81 -4.58 -41.92
CA THR A 882 40.65 -5.57 -42.62
C THR A 882 39.95 -6.26 -43.79
N GLN A 883 38.73 -5.83 -44.13
CA GLN A 883 37.89 -6.37 -45.20
C GLN A 883 37.55 -5.29 -46.22
N PHE A 884 37.41 -5.69 -47.48
CA PHE A 884 36.92 -4.84 -48.56
C PHE A 884 35.43 -5.09 -48.80
N GLN A 885 34.67 -4.01 -48.99
CA GLN A 885 33.23 -4.09 -49.29
C GLN A 885 33.02 -4.01 -50.80
N CYS A 886 32.40 -5.04 -51.38
CA CYS A 886 31.92 -5.01 -52.76
C CYS A 886 30.80 -3.96 -52.91
N GLU A 887 30.55 -3.44 -54.12
CA GLU A 887 29.53 -2.39 -54.33
C GLU A 887 28.11 -2.84 -53.94
N LYS A 888 27.83 -4.15 -54.00
CA LYS A 888 26.60 -4.78 -53.48
C LYS A 888 26.59 -5.11 -51.98
N GLY A 889 27.60 -4.74 -51.21
CA GLY A 889 27.61 -4.88 -49.74
C GLY A 889 28.28 -6.13 -49.18
N GLN A 890 28.52 -7.18 -49.99
CA GLN A 890 29.32 -8.36 -49.64
C GLN A 890 30.71 -7.95 -49.11
N CYS A 891 31.16 -8.53 -47.99
CA CYS A 891 32.50 -8.31 -47.45
C CYS A 891 33.48 -9.42 -47.86
N ILE A 892 34.58 -9.08 -48.54
CA ILE A 892 35.71 -9.98 -48.81
C ILE A 892 36.94 -9.57 -47.97
N ASP A 893 37.95 -10.45 -47.84
CA ASP A 893 39.21 -10.07 -47.18
C ASP A 893 39.97 -9.02 -48.02
N ALA A 894 40.62 -8.05 -47.38
CA ALA A 894 41.35 -7.00 -48.10
C ALA A 894 42.51 -7.52 -48.97
N HIS A 895 43.02 -8.74 -48.74
CA HIS A 895 44.02 -9.38 -49.59
C HIS A 895 43.42 -10.05 -50.86
N LEU A 896 42.09 -10.19 -50.96
CA LEU A 896 41.42 -10.70 -52.15
C LEU A 896 41.15 -9.62 -53.20
N ARG A 897 41.22 -8.34 -52.81
CA ARG A 897 41.09 -7.22 -53.76
C ARG A 897 42.30 -7.16 -54.70
N CYS A 898 42.06 -7.13 -56.02
CA CYS A 898 43.09 -7.09 -57.06
C CYS A 898 44.04 -8.32 -57.06
N ASN A 899 43.50 -9.51 -56.77
CA ASN A 899 44.25 -10.76 -56.80
C ASN A 899 44.29 -11.41 -58.21
N GLY A 900 43.44 -10.95 -59.14
CA GLY A 900 43.31 -11.47 -60.50
C GLY A 900 42.19 -12.53 -60.69
N GLU A 901 41.49 -12.89 -59.62
CA GLU A 901 40.28 -13.73 -59.61
C GLU A 901 39.05 -12.85 -59.28
N VAL A 902 37.84 -13.41 -59.31
CA VAL A 902 36.60 -12.64 -59.06
C VAL A 902 35.92 -13.20 -57.81
N ASP A 903 36.12 -12.53 -56.69
CA ASP A 903 35.61 -12.89 -55.36
C ASP A 903 34.35 -12.07 -54.98
N CYS A 904 34.23 -10.82 -55.47
CA CYS A 904 33.00 -10.05 -55.47
C CYS A 904 32.10 -10.48 -56.65
N GLN A 905 30.82 -10.81 -56.40
CA GLN A 905 29.88 -11.19 -57.48
C GLN A 905 29.72 -10.10 -58.58
N ASP A 906 29.96 -8.83 -58.24
CA ASP A 906 29.83 -7.66 -59.13
C ASP A 906 31.14 -7.24 -59.82
N LYS A 907 32.28 -7.86 -59.49
CA LYS A 907 33.64 -7.52 -59.96
C LYS A 907 34.22 -6.18 -59.47
N SER A 908 33.71 -5.65 -58.35
CA SER A 908 34.24 -4.41 -57.74
C SER A 908 35.69 -4.52 -57.29
N ASP A 909 36.07 -5.71 -56.81
CA ASP A 909 37.39 -6.13 -56.34
C ASP A 909 38.51 -5.96 -57.37
N GLU A 910 38.26 -6.36 -58.60
CA GLU A 910 39.20 -6.27 -59.74
C GLU A 910 39.12 -4.93 -60.49
N SER A 911 38.28 -4.01 -60.03
CA SER A 911 38.13 -2.69 -60.64
C SER A 911 39.16 -1.67 -60.13
N TYR A 912 39.76 -0.92 -61.06
CA TYR A 912 40.62 0.23 -60.78
C TYR A 912 41.90 -0.06 -59.96
N CYS A 913 42.65 -1.12 -60.28
CA CYS A 913 43.98 -1.35 -59.71
C CYS A 913 45.13 -0.87 -60.60
N GLU A 914 45.80 0.20 -60.16
CA GLU A 914 47.15 0.56 -60.60
C GLU A 914 48.19 -0.26 -59.83
N THR A 915 49.28 -0.67 -60.49
CA THR A 915 50.09 -1.82 -60.08
C THR A 915 50.83 -1.65 -58.74
N ILE A 916 50.45 -2.45 -57.74
CA ILE A 916 51.14 -2.56 -56.44
C ILE A 916 51.85 -3.92 -56.35
N CYS A 917 53.17 -3.94 -56.09
CA CYS A 917 53.91 -5.18 -55.87
C CYS A 917 53.55 -5.84 -54.52
N LEU A 918 53.30 -7.16 -54.50
CA LEU A 918 53.04 -7.95 -53.28
C LEU A 918 54.19 -7.85 -52.25
N GLN A 919 53.87 -7.96 -50.94
CA GLN A 919 54.78 -7.67 -49.82
C GLN A 919 56.18 -8.32 -49.85
N ASN A 920 56.37 -9.46 -50.53
CA ASN A 920 57.66 -10.17 -50.67
C ASN A 920 58.48 -9.76 -51.91
N HIS A 921 58.01 -8.77 -52.67
CA HIS A 921 58.71 -8.21 -53.83
C HIS A 921 59.29 -6.82 -53.52
N PHE A 922 60.32 -6.45 -54.28
CA PHE A 922 60.93 -5.12 -54.34
C PHE A 922 60.66 -4.53 -55.72
N GLN A 923 60.46 -3.22 -55.82
CA GLN A 923 60.15 -2.55 -57.08
C GLN A 923 61.38 -1.79 -57.57
N CYS A 924 61.89 -2.16 -58.75
CA CYS A 924 62.93 -1.42 -59.47
C CYS A 924 62.44 0.00 -59.80
N ALA A 925 63.35 0.97 -59.97
CA ALA A 925 62.96 2.36 -60.25
C ALA A 925 62.17 2.52 -61.57
N ASN A 926 62.32 1.60 -62.51
CA ASN A 926 61.53 1.50 -63.74
C ASN A 926 60.09 0.93 -63.58
N GLY A 927 59.70 0.51 -62.37
CA GLY A 927 58.37 -0.05 -62.05
C GLY A 927 58.27 -1.59 -62.06
N GLN A 928 59.32 -2.31 -62.45
CA GLN A 928 59.35 -3.78 -62.47
C GLN A 928 59.46 -4.37 -61.05
N CYS A 929 58.63 -5.37 -60.70
CA CYS A 929 58.73 -6.10 -59.43
C CYS A 929 59.75 -7.26 -59.55
N ILE A 930 60.74 -7.33 -58.66
CA ILE A 930 61.64 -8.48 -58.42
C ILE A 930 61.39 -9.05 -57.01
N LEU A 931 61.92 -10.23 -56.64
CA LEU A 931 61.76 -10.74 -55.26
C LEU A 931 62.73 -10.01 -54.30
N LYS A 932 62.32 -9.76 -53.05
CA LYS A 932 63.19 -9.12 -52.02
C LYS A 932 64.52 -9.84 -51.74
N LYS A 933 64.65 -11.11 -52.16
CA LYS A 933 65.89 -11.90 -52.07
C LYS A 933 66.95 -11.54 -53.13
N GLN A 934 66.53 -10.86 -54.21
CA GLN A 934 67.36 -10.40 -55.33
C GLN A 934 67.78 -8.93 -55.15
N GLN A 935 67.35 -8.30 -54.04
CA GLN A 935 67.91 -7.04 -53.59
C GLN A 935 69.18 -7.36 -52.78
N CYS A 936 70.32 -6.79 -53.15
CA CYS A 936 71.61 -6.99 -52.47
C CYS A 936 72.21 -8.41 -52.54
N ASP A 937 72.04 -9.13 -53.66
CA ASP A 937 72.67 -10.45 -53.90
C ASP A 937 73.96 -10.40 -54.75
N SER A 938 74.38 -9.19 -55.15
CA SER A 938 75.55 -8.89 -56.00
C SER A 938 75.39 -9.17 -57.50
N PHE A 939 74.15 -9.39 -57.98
CA PHE A 939 73.80 -9.32 -59.40
C PHE A 939 72.75 -8.22 -59.67
N PRO A 940 72.87 -7.44 -60.77
CA PRO A 940 71.82 -6.51 -61.18
C PRO A 940 70.71 -7.27 -61.94
N ASP A 941 69.65 -7.65 -61.23
CA ASP A 941 68.43 -8.26 -61.78
C ASP A 941 67.41 -7.19 -62.21
N CYS A 942 67.44 -5.99 -61.61
CA CYS A 942 66.83 -4.79 -62.17
C CYS A 942 67.61 -4.33 -63.41
N ILE A 943 66.91 -4.08 -64.53
CA ILE A 943 67.49 -3.62 -65.81
C ILE A 943 68.27 -2.29 -65.68
N ASP A 944 67.95 -1.49 -64.65
CA ASP A 944 68.59 -0.22 -64.31
C ASP A 944 69.62 -0.31 -63.15
N GLY A 945 69.79 -1.49 -62.53
CA GLY A 945 70.69 -1.72 -61.40
C GLY A 945 70.25 -1.10 -60.06
N SER A 946 68.96 -0.75 -59.91
CA SER A 946 68.40 -0.14 -58.68
C SER A 946 68.55 -0.98 -57.41
N ASP A 947 68.64 -2.30 -57.57
CA ASP A 947 68.66 -3.35 -56.56
C ASP A 947 69.98 -3.46 -55.78
N GLU A 948 71.11 -3.10 -56.40
CA GLU A 948 72.45 -3.21 -55.82
C GLU A 948 72.99 -1.89 -55.24
N LEU A 949 72.20 -0.81 -55.28
CA LEU A 949 72.68 0.55 -54.99
C LEU A 949 72.78 0.93 -53.50
N PHE A 950 72.22 0.14 -52.57
CA PHE A 950 72.29 0.43 -51.12
C PHE A 950 72.25 -0.86 -50.26
N CYS A 951 73.40 -1.51 -50.11
CA CYS A 951 73.49 -2.90 -49.66
C CYS A 951 74.60 -3.15 -48.61
N ASP A 952 74.23 -3.26 -47.33
CA ASP A 952 75.19 -3.44 -46.23
C ASP A 952 74.86 -4.67 -45.33
N LYS A 953 75.34 -5.84 -45.80
CA LYS A 953 76.03 -6.94 -45.07
C LYS A 953 75.52 -7.40 -43.68
N THR A 954 75.42 -8.71 -43.34
CA THR A 954 75.77 -10.01 -43.97
C THR A 954 75.21 -11.18 -43.11
N LEU A 955 75.04 -12.45 -43.52
CA LEU A 955 74.78 -13.16 -44.80
C LEU A 955 74.52 -14.66 -44.46
N PHE A 956 73.30 -15.20 -44.70
CA PHE A 956 72.97 -16.65 -44.86
C PHE A 956 73.25 -17.60 -43.63
N THR A 957 72.81 -18.87 -43.52
CA THR A 957 72.10 -19.81 -44.43
C THR A 957 71.12 -20.75 -43.66
N GLU A 958 70.25 -21.41 -44.43
CA GLU A 958 69.21 -22.41 -44.10
C GLU A 958 69.51 -23.65 -43.18
N LYS A 959 68.41 -24.37 -42.88
CA LYS A 959 68.18 -25.86 -42.95
C LYS A 959 68.07 -26.72 -41.67
N ILE A 960 66.83 -27.17 -41.42
CA ILE A 960 66.35 -28.56 -41.16
C ILE A 960 66.92 -29.38 -39.97
N LYS A 961 66.00 -29.68 -39.02
CA LYS A 961 65.82 -30.87 -38.14
C LYS A 961 67.01 -31.64 -37.49
N SER A 962 66.78 -31.87 -36.19
CA SER A 962 67.01 -33.11 -35.38
C SER A 962 68.42 -33.59 -34.99
N SER A 963 68.61 -33.73 -33.66
CA SER A 963 69.39 -34.75 -32.92
C SER A 963 70.90 -34.98 -33.24
N ASP A 964 71.80 -35.19 -32.27
CA ASP A 964 71.59 -35.52 -30.86
C ASP A 964 72.77 -35.15 -29.92
N ASP A 965 72.44 -35.13 -28.62
CA ASP A 965 73.24 -35.40 -27.40
C ASP A 965 74.74 -35.02 -27.28
N SER A 966 75.06 -34.31 -26.19
CA SER A 966 76.17 -34.70 -25.31
C SER A 966 76.00 -34.13 -23.89
N GLY A 967 75.80 -35.03 -22.91
CA GLY A 967 75.91 -34.73 -21.47
C GLY A 967 77.34 -34.38 -21.01
N PRO A 968 77.57 -34.09 -19.70
CA PRO A 968 77.11 -34.96 -18.62
C PRO A 968 76.57 -34.26 -17.34
N HIS A 969 75.94 -35.07 -16.47
CA HIS A 969 75.84 -35.02 -14.99
C HIS A 969 75.79 -33.63 -14.25
N SER A 970 74.90 -33.38 -13.27
CA SER A 970 74.16 -34.32 -12.40
C SER A 970 72.92 -33.73 -11.71
N ASN A 971 71.97 -34.62 -11.42
CA ASN A 971 71.06 -34.72 -10.25
C ASN A 971 70.50 -33.46 -9.53
N ALA A 972 69.15 -33.46 -9.50
CA ALA A 972 68.26 -33.14 -8.37
C ALA A 972 67.62 -31.74 -8.26
N ILE A 973 66.47 -31.73 -7.57
CA ILE A 973 65.65 -30.58 -7.14
C ILE A 973 64.87 -29.85 -8.26
N GLY A 974 64.04 -30.63 -8.98
CA GLY A 974 63.00 -30.11 -9.89
C GLY A 974 61.59 -29.73 -9.35
N PRO A 975 61.18 -29.93 -8.06
CA PRO A 975 59.78 -29.71 -7.64
C PRO A 975 59.50 -28.38 -6.88
N VAL A 976 60.46 -27.47 -6.78
CA VAL A 976 60.39 -26.37 -5.78
C VAL A 976 59.41 -25.25 -6.14
N ILE A 977 59.30 -24.85 -7.41
CA ILE A 977 58.50 -23.66 -7.80
C ILE A 977 56.98 -23.92 -7.68
N GLY A 978 56.51 -25.12 -8.03
CA GLY A 978 55.09 -25.48 -7.88
C GLY A 978 54.61 -25.61 -6.43
N ILE A 979 55.51 -26.01 -5.52
CA ILE A 979 55.21 -26.13 -4.08
C ILE A 979 55.22 -24.74 -3.40
N ILE A 980 56.09 -23.81 -3.83
CA ILE A 980 56.11 -22.44 -3.29
C ILE A 980 54.79 -21.71 -3.60
N LEU A 981 54.25 -21.83 -4.82
CA LEU A 981 52.98 -21.18 -5.20
C LEU A 981 51.77 -21.76 -4.46
N THR A 982 51.71 -23.07 -4.25
CA THR A 982 50.61 -23.71 -3.50
C THR A 982 50.70 -23.41 -1.99
N LEU A 983 51.91 -23.31 -1.41
CA LEU A 983 52.10 -22.88 -0.03
C LEU A 983 51.71 -21.41 0.20
N PHE A 984 51.91 -20.51 -0.76
CA PHE A 984 51.48 -19.12 -0.62
C PHE A 984 49.95 -18.97 -0.59
N VAL A 985 49.22 -19.70 -1.44
CA VAL A 985 47.75 -19.66 -1.49
C VAL A 985 47.13 -20.28 -0.23
N MET A 986 47.62 -21.45 0.21
CA MET A 986 47.16 -22.07 1.47
C MET A 986 47.57 -21.26 2.71
N GLY A 987 48.73 -20.62 2.68
CA GLY A 987 49.20 -19.72 3.74
C GLY A 987 48.29 -18.49 3.90
N GLY A 988 47.85 -17.88 2.79
CA GLY A 988 46.89 -16.78 2.81
C GLY A 988 45.54 -17.17 3.44
N MET A 989 44.99 -18.32 3.06
CA MET A 989 43.72 -18.82 3.60
C MET A 989 43.79 -19.15 5.10
N TYR A 990 44.93 -19.66 5.60
CA TYR A 990 45.09 -19.91 7.03
C TYR A 990 45.23 -18.61 7.84
N PHE A 991 45.88 -17.58 7.28
CA PHE A 991 46.16 -16.32 8.00
C PHE A 991 44.90 -15.49 8.31
N VAL A 992 43.85 -15.62 7.49
CA VAL A 992 42.54 -14.96 7.72
C VAL A 992 41.72 -15.69 8.80
N CYS A 993 41.93 -16.99 9.02
CA CYS A 993 41.13 -17.80 9.94
C CYS A 993 41.67 -17.90 11.39
N GLN A 994 42.80 -17.29 11.74
CA GLN A 994 43.37 -17.42 13.10
C GLN A 994 43.79 -16.13 13.82
N ARG A 995 43.08 -15.03 13.56
CA ARG A 995 42.80 -13.97 14.56
C ARG A 995 41.30 -13.67 14.49
N VAL A 996 40.52 -13.71 15.57
CA VAL A 996 40.88 -13.48 16.99
C VAL A 996 40.26 -14.54 17.93
N VAL A 997 41.03 -15.56 18.34
CA VAL A 997 40.80 -16.35 19.59
C VAL A 997 42.14 -16.87 20.15
N CYS A 998 42.47 -16.53 21.40
CA CYS A 998 43.51 -17.15 22.26
C CYS A 998 45.01 -17.01 21.85
N GLN A 999 46.02 -17.02 22.76
CA GLN A 999 45.99 -17.04 24.23
C GLN A 999 47.26 -16.46 24.93
N ARG A 1000 47.04 -15.84 26.11
CA ARG A 1000 47.85 -15.82 27.37
C ARG A 1000 49.35 -15.46 27.41
N TYR A 1001 49.68 -14.67 28.43
CA TYR A 1001 50.72 -14.96 29.43
C TYR A 1001 50.21 -14.61 30.85
N ALA A 1002 50.87 -15.09 31.91
CA ALA A 1002 50.55 -14.83 33.34
C ALA A 1002 51.84 -14.42 34.11
N GLY A 1003 51.84 -13.93 35.35
CA GLY A 1003 50.80 -13.66 36.37
C GLY A 1003 51.29 -12.48 37.27
N PRO A 1004 51.27 -12.53 38.64
CA PRO A 1004 50.76 -13.54 39.57
C PRO A 1004 49.85 -12.95 40.71
N ASN A 1005 49.58 -13.76 41.75
CA ASN A 1005 48.92 -13.47 43.04
C ASN A 1005 47.37 -13.39 43.07
N GLY A 1006 46.76 -14.10 44.03
CA GLY A 1006 45.32 -14.06 44.40
C GLY A 1006 45.13 -13.65 45.87
N PRO A 1007 44.03 -14.02 46.59
CA PRO A 1007 43.08 -15.11 46.32
C PRO A 1007 41.57 -14.73 46.32
N PHE A 1008 40.73 -15.75 46.14
CA PHE A 1008 39.25 -15.81 46.23
C PHE A 1008 38.69 -15.52 47.66
N PRO A 1009 37.41 -15.11 47.82
CA PRO A 1009 36.25 -16.04 47.79
C PRO A 1009 34.98 -15.58 47.03
N HIS A 1010 33.95 -16.43 47.05
CA HIS A 1010 32.69 -16.39 46.29
C HIS A 1010 31.66 -15.35 46.74
N GLU A 1011 30.74 -14.96 45.85
CA GLU A 1011 29.29 -15.20 46.05
C GLU A 1011 28.49 -15.23 44.73
N TYR A 1012 27.16 -15.04 44.75
CA TYR A 1012 26.20 -15.70 43.86
C TYR A 1012 25.83 -15.01 42.50
N VAL A 1013 24.86 -15.64 41.80
CA VAL A 1013 24.56 -15.53 40.35
C VAL A 1013 23.38 -14.58 40.02
N SER A 1014 23.34 -14.15 38.75
CA SER A 1014 22.23 -13.54 37.98
C SER A 1014 22.09 -12.01 38.03
N GLY A 1015 21.89 -11.43 36.83
CA GLY A 1015 21.69 -10.00 36.58
C GLY A 1015 22.09 -9.62 35.14
N THR A 1016 21.11 -9.28 34.30
CA THR A 1016 21.30 -8.84 32.90
C THR A 1016 20.45 -7.59 32.62
N PRO A 1017 21.06 -6.40 32.46
CA PRO A 1017 20.34 -5.16 32.20
C PRO A 1017 20.21 -4.83 30.69
N HIS A 1018 19.74 -3.62 30.39
CA HIS A 1018 19.14 -3.18 29.13
C HIS A 1018 20.09 -2.88 27.93
N VAL A 1019 19.45 -2.85 26.75
CA VAL A 1019 19.72 -2.18 25.45
C VAL A 1019 20.35 -0.76 25.49
N PRO A 1020 20.66 -0.08 24.35
CA PRO A 1020 20.71 -0.47 22.91
C PRO A 1020 22.01 0.00 22.16
N LEU A 1021 22.12 -0.25 20.83
CA LEU A 1021 22.44 0.80 19.81
C LEU A 1021 22.41 0.31 18.34
N ASN A 1022 22.39 1.27 17.40
CA ASN A 1022 22.28 1.09 15.94
C ASN A 1022 23.59 0.67 15.25
N PHE A 1023 23.49 0.16 14.02
CA PHE A 1023 24.57 0.26 13.02
C PHE A 1023 24.03 0.48 11.59
N ILE A 1024 24.54 1.52 10.93
CA ILE A 1024 24.63 1.62 9.47
C ILE A 1024 26.11 1.39 9.11
N ALA A 1025 26.38 0.67 8.02
CA ALA A 1025 27.72 0.51 7.47
C ALA A 1025 27.77 1.08 6.03
N PRO A 1026 28.92 1.61 5.57
CA PRO A 1026 28.95 2.55 4.45
C PRO A 1026 29.21 1.90 3.08
N GLY A 1027 28.82 2.61 2.03
CA GLY A 1027 29.40 2.44 0.69
C GLY A 1027 30.63 3.32 0.48
N SER A 1028 31.52 2.91 -0.42
CA SER A 1028 32.65 3.73 -0.90
C SER A 1028 32.81 3.58 -2.42
N SER A 1029 33.26 4.65 -3.08
CA SER A 1029 33.22 4.80 -4.55
C SER A 1029 34.56 5.24 -5.13
N GLN A 1030 34.89 4.80 -6.34
CA GLN A 1030 35.93 5.42 -7.19
C GLN A 1030 35.47 5.53 -8.66
N HIS A 1031 36.02 6.51 -9.38
CA HIS A 1031 35.65 6.92 -10.75
C HIS A 1031 36.23 5.98 -11.85
N GLY A 1032 35.85 6.01 -13.13
CA GLY A 1032 34.92 6.86 -13.92
C GLY A 1032 34.71 6.24 -15.32
N THR A 1033 34.57 6.91 -16.47
CA THR A 1033 34.61 8.33 -16.92
C THR A 1033 33.83 8.46 -18.28
N PHE A 1034 33.98 9.58 -19.05
CA PHE A 1034 33.27 9.95 -20.31
C PHE A 1034 31.77 10.28 -20.12
N THR A 1035 31.16 11.41 -20.55
CA THR A 1035 31.19 12.27 -21.78
C THR A 1035 30.57 11.62 -23.02
N GLY A 1036 29.62 12.23 -23.76
CA GLY A 1036 28.89 13.51 -23.63
C GLY A 1036 27.98 13.76 -24.86
N ILE A 1037 27.36 14.96 -25.01
CA ILE A 1037 26.51 15.41 -26.15
C ILE A 1037 25.12 14.69 -26.18
N SER A 1038 23.93 15.28 -26.02
CA SER A 1038 23.28 16.57 -26.43
C SER A 1038 22.80 16.60 -27.91
N CYS A 1039 21.73 17.28 -28.35
CA CYS A 1039 20.71 18.11 -27.69
C CYS A 1039 19.45 18.24 -28.60
N GLY A 1040 18.28 18.62 -28.05
CA GLY A 1040 17.04 18.98 -28.81
C GLY A 1040 15.78 18.38 -28.16
N LYS A 1041 14.87 19.12 -27.50
CA LYS A 1041 14.01 20.26 -27.92
C LYS A 1041 12.93 19.83 -28.96
N SER A 1042 11.63 20.10 -28.77
CA SER A 1042 10.95 20.89 -27.71
C SER A 1042 9.43 20.63 -27.60
N MET A 1043 8.85 21.06 -26.46
CA MET A 1043 7.59 21.82 -26.25
C MET A 1043 6.68 22.12 -27.49
N ILE A 1044 5.33 22.22 -27.42
CA ILE A 1044 4.32 22.09 -26.33
C ILE A 1044 2.87 22.01 -26.90
N SER A 1045 1.87 21.69 -26.07
CA SER A 1045 0.42 21.99 -26.19
C SER A 1045 -0.56 21.23 -27.13
N SER A 1046 -1.53 20.57 -26.46
CA SER A 1046 -2.98 20.88 -26.49
C SER A 1046 -4.00 20.09 -27.34
N MET A 1047 -5.06 19.63 -26.63
CA MET A 1047 -6.51 19.57 -26.95
C MET A 1047 -7.08 18.71 -28.11
N SER A 1048 -7.76 17.63 -27.71
CA SER A 1048 -9.19 17.31 -27.93
C SER A 1048 -9.89 17.44 -29.32
N LEU A 1049 -10.36 16.28 -29.80
CA LEU A 1049 -11.69 15.97 -30.38
C LEU A 1049 -12.08 16.36 -31.85
N MET A 1050 -12.07 15.31 -32.69
CA MET A 1050 -13.10 14.87 -33.68
C MET A 1050 -13.60 15.77 -34.84
N GLY A 1051 -13.58 15.17 -36.05
CA GLY A 1051 -14.31 15.59 -37.27
C GLY A 1051 -13.38 16.00 -38.43
N GLY A 1052 -13.67 15.76 -39.71
CA GLY A 1052 -14.79 15.08 -40.39
C GLY A 1052 -14.45 14.81 -41.88
N SER A 1053 -15.28 14.08 -42.63
CA SER A 1053 -14.92 13.53 -43.97
C SER A 1053 -15.47 14.31 -45.18
N SER A 1054 -14.71 14.34 -46.29
CA SER A 1054 -15.09 13.88 -47.65
C SER A 1054 -14.62 14.76 -48.83
N GLY A 1055 -14.32 14.13 -49.99
CA GLY A 1055 -14.10 14.82 -51.28
C GLY A 1055 -13.15 14.05 -52.23
N ALA A 1056 -13.64 13.64 -53.42
CA ALA A 1056 -12.86 12.90 -54.44
C ALA A 1056 -13.35 13.20 -55.87
N PRO A 1057 -12.50 12.92 -56.89
CA PRO A 1057 -12.93 12.23 -58.13
C PRO A 1057 -12.10 10.94 -58.38
N LEU A 1058 -12.66 9.78 -58.75
CA LEU A 1058 -13.08 9.35 -60.11
C LEU A 1058 -11.88 9.25 -61.09
N TYR A 1059 -11.64 8.17 -61.86
CA TYR A 1059 -12.44 7.02 -62.37
C TYR A 1059 -11.42 5.90 -62.80
N ASP A 1060 -11.65 4.61 -63.14
CA ASP A 1060 -12.75 3.61 -63.31
C ASP A 1060 -12.03 2.19 -63.35
N ARG A 1061 -12.42 0.97 -63.82
CA ARG A 1061 -13.60 0.35 -64.49
C ARG A 1061 -13.53 -1.22 -64.49
N ASN A 1062 -14.53 -1.93 -63.94
CA ASN A 1062 -15.00 -3.31 -64.32
C ASN A 1062 -14.04 -4.55 -64.21
N HIS A 1063 -14.46 -5.84 -64.16
CA HIS A 1063 -15.77 -6.55 -64.11
C HIS A 1063 -15.63 -8.05 -63.65
N VAL A 1064 -16.64 -8.60 -62.93
CA VAL A 1064 -17.35 -9.94 -63.12
C VAL A 1064 -16.49 -11.24 -63.27
N THR A 1065 -16.66 -12.41 -62.59
CA THR A 1065 -17.72 -13.13 -61.81
C THR A 1065 -17.02 -14.07 -60.76
N GLY A 1066 -17.63 -14.93 -59.92
CA GLY A 1066 -19.03 -15.29 -59.57
C GLY A 1066 -19.35 -16.80 -59.56
N ALA A 1067 -20.09 -17.30 -58.54
CA ALA A 1067 -20.47 -18.72 -58.24
C ALA A 1067 -19.30 -19.66 -57.81
N SER A 1068 -19.33 -20.58 -56.83
CA SER A 1068 -20.32 -21.43 -56.12
C SER A 1068 -20.35 -22.89 -56.59
N SER A 1069 -20.42 -23.82 -55.61
CA SER A 1069 -20.83 -25.26 -55.68
C SER A 1069 -19.76 -26.34 -55.50
N SER A 1070 -20.04 -27.17 -54.48
CA SER A 1070 -19.60 -28.55 -54.21
C SER A 1070 -19.29 -29.50 -55.38
N SER A 1071 -18.38 -30.47 -55.15
CA SER A 1071 -18.70 -31.91 -55.20
C SER A 1071 -17.59 -32.81 -54.61
N SER A 1072 -17.92 -34.07 -54.31
CA SER A 1072 -17.02 -35.10 -53.75
C SER A 1072 -16.31 -35.95 -54.82
N SER A 1073 -15.47 -36.91 -54.38
CA SER A 1073 -14.90 -38.05 -55.14
C SER A 1073 -13.67 -37.76 -56.04
N SER A 1074 -12.80 -38.73 -56.40
CA SER A 1074 -12.35 -40.01 -55.79
C SER A 1074 -11.20 -40.63 -56.64
N THR A 1075 -10.58 -41.70 -56.15
CA THR A 1075 -9.51 -42.53 -56.78
C THR A 1075 -8.12 -41.89 -56.82
N LYS A 1076 -7.00 -42.64 -56.83
CA LYS A 1076 -6.78 -44.07 -57.17
C LYS A 1076 -5.69 -44.71 -56.27
N ALA A 1077 -5.53 -46.04 -56.28
CA ALA A 1077 -4.86 -46.78 -55.20
C ALA A 1077 -3.91 -47.92 -55.63
N THR A 1078 -3.02 -48.29 -54.70
CA THR A 1078 -2.22 -49.53 -54.51
C THR A 1078 -1.76 -49.53 -53.04
N PHE A 1079 -1.44 -50.63 -52.32
CA PHE A 1079 -1.38 -52.08 -52.65
C PHE A 1079 -1.79 -52.89 -51.38
N TYR A 1080 -1.50 -54.20 -51.29
CA TYR A 1080 -1.75 -55.05 -50.10
C TYR A 1080 -0.84 -56.31 -50.09
N PRO A 1081 -0.53 -56.88 -48.90
CA PRO A 1081 -1.09 -58.18 -48.46
C PRO A 1081 -1.60 -58.14 -46.98
N GLN A 1082 -2.63 -58.85 -46.47
CA GLN A 1082 -3.30 -60.15 -46.71
C GLN A 1082 -2.81 -61.29 -45.78
N ILE A 1083 -3.64 -62.12 -45.09
CA ILE A 1083 -5.12 -62.27 -44.95
C ILE A 1083 -5.45 -62.87 -43.56
N LEU A 1084 -6.53 -62.43 -42.88
CA LEU A 1084 -7.56 -63.29 -42.23
C LEU A 1084 -8.82 -62.47 -41.84
N ASN A 1085 -10.00 -63.10 -41.82
CA ASN A 1085 -11.32 -62.43 -41.75
C ASN A 1085 -12.41 -63.36 -41.11
N PRO A 1086 -13.75 -63.08 -41.11
CA PRO A 1086 -14.65 -63.15 -39.93
C PRO A 1086 -15.64 -64.36 -40.06
N PRO A 1087 -16.97 -64.36 -39.73
CA PRO A 1087 -17.89 -63.50 -38.94
C PRO A 1087 -18.77 -64.40 -37.98
N PRO A 1088 -20.11 -64.26 -37.79
CA PRO A 1088 -21.06 -63.12 -37.78
C PRO A 1088 -21.91 -63.03 -36.47
N SER A 1089 -22.92 -62.14 -36.46
CA SER A 1089 -23.96 -62.00 -35.42
C SER A 1089 -25.32 -62.65 -35.78
N PRO A 1090 -26.15 -62.97 -34.77
CA PRO A 1090 -27.63 -62.97 -34.82
C PRO A 1090 -28.22 -61.85 -33.92
N ALA A 1091 -29.42 -61.24 -34.06
CA ALA A 1091 -30.68 -61.47 -34.80
C ALA A 1091 -31.88 -61.97 -33.96
N THR A 1092 -32.95 -61.14 -33.88
CA THR A 1092 -34.37 -61.47 -33.53
C THR A 1092 -34.70 -61.96 -32.08
N ASP A 1093 -35.92 -61.86 -31.51
CA ASP A 1093 -37.26 -61.38 -31.96
C ASP A 1093 -38.18 -60.82 -30.82
N ARG A 1094 -39.43 -60.48 -31.18
CA ARG A 1094 -40.59 -59.84 -30.46
C ARG A 1094 -41.22 -60.56 -29.25
N SER A 1095 -41.98 -59.78 -28.44
CA SER A 1095 -43.45 -59.93 -28.16
C SER A 1095 -43.92 -59.02 -26.98
N LEU A 1096 -45.21 -58.90 -26.62
CA LEU A 1096 -46.36 -58.27 -27.34
C LEU A 1096 -47.51 -57.94 -26.32
N TYR A 1097 -48.63 -57.35 -26.78
CA TYR A 1097 -49.86 -56.89 -26.06
C TYR A 1097 -49.78 -55.56 -25.28
N ASN A 1098 -50.90 -54.83 -25.02
CA ASN A 1098 -51.95 -54.25 -25.91
C ASN A 1098 -53.09 -53.62 -25.06
N THR A 1099 -53.38 -52.33 -25.24
CA THR A 1099 -54.70 -51.60 -25.14
C THR A 1099 -54.38 -50.09 -25.19
N GLU A 1100 -54.86 -49.20 -26.06
CA GLU A 1100 -56.11 -49.01 -26.84
C GLU A 1100 -57.36 -48.73 -25.99
N MET A 1101 -58.20 -47.69 -26.22
CA MET A 1101 -58.31 -46.60 -27.23
C MET A 1101 -58.92 -45.33 -26.52
N PHE A 1102 -59.14 -44.11 -27.07
CA PHE A 1102 -59.62 -43.66 -28.40
C PHE A 1102 -59.17 -42.21 -28.79
N TYR A 1103 -58.85 -42.01 -30.09
CA TYR A 1103 -59.32 -40.96 -31.06
C TYR A 1103 -59.77 -39.55 -30.59
N SER A 1104 -59.61 -38.41 -31.31
CA SER A 1104 -58.95 -37.99 -32.59
C SER A 1104 -59.28 -36.50 -32.87
N SER A 1105 -58.76 -35.75 -33.87
CA SER A 1105 -57.49 -35.71 -34.66
C SER A 1105 -57.53 -34.49 -35.63
N ASN A 1106 -56.60 -34.41 -36.61
CA ASN A 1106 -56.61 -33.62 -37.86
C ASN A 1106 -55.94 -32.21 -37.92
N ILE A 1107 -54.96 -32.14 -38.83
CA ILE A 1107 -54.33 -30.98 -39.49
C ILE A 1107 -54.73 -31.08 -40.98
N PRO A 1108 -55.08 -30.00 -41.72
CA PRO A 1108 -54.15 -29.51 -42.76
C PRO A 1108 -54.21 -28.02 -43.20
N SER A 1109 -53.06 -27.62 -43.78
CA SER A 1109 -52.76 -26.68 -44.89
C SER A 1109 -53.85 -26.37 -45.94
N THR A 1110 -53.85 -25.31 -46.79
CA THR A 1110 -52.91 -24.19 -47.11
C THR A 1110 -53.53 -23.16 -48.11
N THR A 1111 -52.82 -22.06 -48.40
CA THR A 1111 -53.03 -21.08 -49.51
C THR A 1111 -54.18 -20.06 -49.32
N ARG A 1112 -54.22 -18.88 -49.98
CA ARG A 1112 -53.56 -18.41 -51.23
C ARG A 1112 -53.18 -16.91 -51.19
N SER A 1113 -52.40 -16.45 -52.17
CA SER A 1113 -51.77 -15.12 -52.28
C SER A 1113 -52.50 -14.13 -53.22
N TYR A 1114 -52.19 -12.83 -53.13
CA TYR A 1114 -51.67 -11.98 -54.24
C TYR A 1114 -51.35 -10.52 -53.77
N ARG A 1115 -50.45 -9.83 -54.49
CA ARG A 1115 -50.13 -8.36 -54.47
C ARG A 1115 -50.60 -7.77 -55.82
N PRO A 1116 -50.79 -6.43 -56.08
CA PRO A 1116 -49.68 -5.44 -56.01
C PRO A 1116 -49.99 -3.89 -55.97
N TYR A 1117 -48.88 -3.11 -55.98
CA TYR A 1117 -48.66 -1.76 -56.55
C TYR A 1117 -48.90 -0.42 -55.81
N LEU A 1118 -48.17 0.60 -56.30
CA LEU A 1118 -47.73 1.88 -55.70
C LEU A 1118 -48.58 3.10 -56.12
N ILE A 1119 -48.44 4.21 -55.37
CA ILE A 1119 -48.41 5.61 -55.89
C ILE A 1119 -47.13 6.32 -55.36
N ARG A 1120 -46.70 7.46 -55.94
CA ARG A 1120 -45.28 7.93 -55.97
C ARG A 1120 -45.11 9.47 -56.02
N GLY A 1121 -44.05 10.00 -55.40
CA GLY A 1121 -43.49 11.37 -55.51
C GLY A 1121 -42.47 11.62 -54.38
N ILE A 1122 -41.17 12.00 -54.49
CA ILE A 1122 -40.29 12.75 -55.44
C ILE A 1122 -39.98 14.22 -54.99
N ALA A 1123 -39.04 14.39 -54.03
CA ALA A 1123 -37.64 14.93 -54.15
C ALA A 1123 -37.31 16.12 -55.12
N PRO A 1124 -36.13 16.83 -55.03
CA PRO A 1124 -35.04 16.90 -54.01
C PRO A 1124 -34.60 18.38 -53.62
N PRO A 1125 -33.30 18.85 -53.60
CA PRO A 1125 -32.42 18.94 -52.39
C PRO A 1125 -31.66 20.31 -52.17
N THR A 1126 -30.88 20.46 -51.08
CA THR A 1126 -29.58 21.20 -51.02
C THR A 1126 -28.78 21.02 -49.69
N THR A 1127 -27.46 21.19 -49.76
CA THR A 1127 -26.44 21.54 -48.72
C THR A 1127 -25.34 22.41 -49.42
N PRO A 1128 -24.17 22.85 -48.86
CA PRO A 1128 -23.59 22.79 -47.51
C PRO A 1128 -22.88 24.11 -47.01
N CYS A 1129 -22.04 24.01 -45.97
CA CYS A 1129 -20.82 24.81 -45.66
C CYS A 1129 -20.88 26.21 -44.96
N SER A 1130 -19.69 26.68 -44.53
CA SER A 1130 -19.35 27.65 -43.47
C SER A 1130 -18.48 28.81 -44.01
N THR A 1131 -18.42 29.97 -43.31
CA THR A 1131 -17.21 30.55 -42.63
C THR A 1131 -17.46 31.95 -42.00
N ASP A 1132 -16.50 32.41 -41.19
CA ASP A 1132 -16.13 33.81 -40.80
C ASP A 1132 -17.04 34.61 -39.82
N VAL A 1133 -16.64 35.32 -38.75
CA VAL A 1133 -15.37 35.77 -38.07
C VAL A 1133 -15.23 37.31 -38.01
N CYS A 1134 -15.34 37.90 -36.80
CA CYS A 1134 -14.30 38.72 -36.11
C CYS A 1134 -14.83 39.45 -34.83
N ASP A 1135 -13.91 39.67 -33.87
CA ASP A 1135 -13.74 40.78 -32.89
C ASP A 1135 -14.89 41.22 -31.91
N SER A 1136 -14.63 41.70 -30.67
CA SER A 1136 -13.48 41.60 -29.74
C SER A 1136 -13.83 42.15 -28.32
N ASP A 1137 -12.88 42.02 -27.37
CA ASP A 1137 -12.57 42.92 -26.23
C ASP A 1137 -13.43 43.10 -24.95
N TYR A 1138 -13.00 42.39 -23.89
CA TYR A 1138 -12.28 42.91 -22.70
C TYR A 1138 -12.86 43.95 -21.69
N THR A 1139 -12.54 43.71 -20.39
CA THR A 1139 -12.43 44.65 -19.23
C THR A 1139 -13.72 45.26 -18.61
N THR A 1140 -13.84 45.59 -17.31
CA THR A 1140 -12.94 45.43 -16.13
C THR A 1140 -13.69 45.34 -14.77
N SER A 1141 -12.93 44.97 -13.74
CA SER A 1141 -13.22 44.84 -12.30
C SER A 1141 -13.80 46.04 -11.52
N ARG A 1142 -14.49 45.73 -10.41
CA ARG A 1142 -14.35 46.30 -9.03
C ARG A 1142 -15.09 45.41 -8.03
N TRP A 1143 -14.63 45.06 -6.82
CA TRP A 1143 -13.93 45.80 -5.75
C TRP A 1143 -14.71 46.98 -5.15
N LYS A 1144 -15.43 46.74 -4.04
CA LYS A 1144 -14.89 46.99 -2.69
C LYS A 1144 -15.79 46.45 -1.58
N ALA A 1145 -15.18 46.21 -0.42
CA ALA A 1145 -15.87 45.99 0.84
C ALA A 1145 -15.99 47.30 1.66
N ASN A 1146 -16.72 47.19 2.77
CA ASN A 1146 -16.40 47.75 4.09
C ASN A 1146 -16.90 49.15 4.55
N LYS A 1147 -17.45 49.10 5.78
CA LYS A 1147 -17.38 50.03 6.93
C LYS A 1147 -18.42 51.17 7.17
N TYR A 1148 -19.21 50.92 8.22
CA TYR A 1148 -19.31 51.66 9.51
C TYR A 1148 -20.33 52.81 9.73
N TYR A 1149 -20.90 52.76 10.95
CA TYR A 1149 -21.38 53.82 11.86
C TYR A 1149 -22.58 54.73 11.48
N ILE A 1150 -23.66 54.59 12.27
CA ILE A 1150 -24.18 55.59 13.24
C ILE A 1150 -24.09 57.06 12.78
N ASP A 1151 -25.19 57.84 12.66
CA ASP A 1151 -25.94 58.36 13.81
C ASP A 1151 -27.34 59.00 13.50
N LEU A 1152 -28.07 59.37 14.57
CA LEU A 1152 -29.15 60.40 14.72
C LEU A 1152 -30.60 60.21 14.19
N ASN A 1153 -31.54 60.11 15.16
CA ASN A 1153 -32.89 60.73 15.30
C ASN A 1153 -33.97 60.54 14.20
N SER A 1154 -35.26 60.25 14.50
CA SER A 1154 -36.13 60.86 15.52
C SER A 1154 -37.41 60.05 15.83
N ASP A 1155 -37.82 60.04 17.11
CA ASP A 1155 -39.20 60.00 17.68
C ASP A 1155 -40.28 59.03 17.14
N SER A 1156 -40.63 58.00 17.94
CA SER A 1156 -41.98 57.90 18.56
C SER A 1156 -42.09 56.79 19.63
N ASP A 1157 -42.08 57.19 20.91
CA ASP A 1157 -42.39 56.40 22.13
C ASP A 1157 -43.89 56.61 22.53
N PRO A 1158 -44.50 55.96 23.57
CA PRO A 1158 -43.95 55.00 24.55
C PRO A 1158 -44.80 53.73 24.94
N TYR A 1159 -44.10 52.77 25.57
CA TYR A 1159 -44.39 51.91 26.77
C TYR A 1159 -45.71 52.03 27.60
N PRO A 1160 -46.04 51.13 28.58
CA PRO A 1160 -45.57 49.76 28.98
C PRO A 1160 -46.81 48.80 29.24
N PRO A 1161 -46.90 47.83 30.22
CA PRO A 1161 -45.97 46.96 31.00
C PRO A 1161 -46.33 45.42 31.00
N PRO A 1162 -45.55 44.52 31.66
CA PRO A 1162 -45.86 43.08 31.93
C PRO A 1162 -46.45 42.87 33.37
N PRO A 1163 -46.46 41.70 34.09
CA PRO A 1163 -46.22 40.26 33.78
C PRO A 1163 -47.28 39.25 34.39
N THR A 1164 -46.93 37.95 34.56
CA THR A 1164 -47.48 36.91 35.50
C THR A 1164 -48.59 35.91 34.97
N PRO A 1165 -49.08 34.87 35.70
CA PRO A 1165 -48.92 33.46 35.22
C PRO A 1165 -50.13 32.49 35.44
N ARG A 1166 -49.87 31.17 35.33
CA ARG A 1166 -50.61 30.01 35.94
C ARG A 1166 -52.03 29.62 35.46
N SER A 1167 -52.07 28.52 34.71
CA SER A 1167 -52.79 27.23 35.00
C SER A 1167 -54.32 27.15 35.24
N GLN A 1168 -54.93 26.10 34.65
CA GLN A 1168 -55.90 25.12 35.22
C GLN A 1168 -57.17 24.77 34.37
N TYR A 1169 -57.20 23.51 33.91
CA TYR A 1169 -58.29 22.51 34.00
C TYR A 1169 -59.66 22.58 33.27
N MET A 1170 -60.04 21.37 32.78
CA MET A 1170 -61.36 20.74 32.57
C MET A 1170 -62.27 21.09 31.36
N SER A 1171 -62.08 20.29 30.30
CA SER A 1171 -62.95 19.18 29.86
C SER A 1171 -64.36 19.37 29.25
N ALA A 1172 -64.61 18.52 28.22
CA ALA A 1172 -65.88 17.95 27.73
C ALA A 1172 -66.85 18.86 26.94
N GLU A 1173 -67.57 18.40 25.90
CA GLU A 1173 -67.54 17.13 25.11
C GLU A 1173 -68.37 17.32 23.82
N GLU A 1174 -68.03 16.67 22.68
CA GLU A 1174 -69.02 16.00 21.77
C GLU A 1174 -68.43 15.20 20.57
N SER A 1175 -69.00 14.02 20.32
CA SER A 1175 -69.17 13.30 19.03
C SER A 1175 -68.00 12.78 18.14
N CYS A 1176 -67.61 11.51 18.41
CA CYS A 1176 -67.84 10.30 17.56
C CYS A 1176 -67.18 10.05 16.16
N PRO A 1177 -67.06 8.75 15.73
CA PRO A 1177 -65.91 8.25 14.94
C PRO A 1177 -66.31 7.37 13.70
N PRO A 1178 -65.44 6.46 13.19
CA PRO A 1178 -65.41 5.09 13.76
C PRO A 1178 -64.01 4.42 13.91
N SER A 1179 -63.96 3.35 14.70
CA SER A 1179 -62.81 2.44 14.95
C SER A 1179 -63.17 0.97 14.60
N PRO A 1180 -62.23 -0.02 14.61
CA PRO A 1180 -61.76 -0.76 15.82
C PRO A 1180 -60.22 -1.00 15.85
N ALA A 1181 -59.53 -1.67 16.79
CA ALA A 1181 -59.73 -2.05 18.22
C ALA A 1181 -58.37 -2.54 18.84
N THR A 1182 -58.39 -3.37 19.89
CA THR A 1182 -57.29 -3.88 20.77
C THR A 1182 -57.25 -5.44 20.80
N GLU A 1183 -56.51 -6.24 21.61
CA GLU A 1183 -55.82 -6.11 22.92
C GLU A 1183 -54.90 -7.36 23.24
N ARG A 1184 -53.96 -7.27 24.22
CA ARG A 1184 -53.30 -8.37 25.04
C ARG A 1184 -52.42 -9.45 24.37
N SER A 1185 -51.64 -10.32 25.06
CA SER A 1185 -50.76 -10.22 26.28
C SER A 1185 -49.97 -11.54 26.60
N TYR A 1186 -48.78 -11.46 27.21
CA TYR A 1186 -48.07 -12.45 28.08
C TYR A 1186 -47.30 -13.71 27.55
N PHE A 1187 -46.09 -13.88 28.13
CA PHE A 1187 -45.36 -15.09 28.59
C PHE A 1187 -44.57 -16.05 27.65
N HIS A 1188 -43.96 -17.08 28.28
CA HIS A 1188 -42.65 -17.72 28.00
C HIS A 1188 -42.74 -19.23 27.65
N LEU A 1189 -41.58 -19.80 27.23
CA LEU A 1189 -41.14 -21.22 27.35
C LEU A 1189 -41.53 -22.26 26.27
N TYR A 1190 -40.70 -23.33 26.25
CA TYR A 1190 -40.60 -24.45 25.29
C TYR A 1190 -41.87 -25.29 25.04
N PRO A 1191 -41.90 -25.97 23.87
CA PRO A 1191 -42.48 -27.31 23.72
C PRO A 1191 -41.45 -28.37 23.25
N PRO A 1192 -41.54 -29.64 23.70
CA PRO A 1192 -40.78 -30.78 23.17
C PRO A 1192 -41.68 -31.62 22.18
N PRO A 1193 -41.62 -32.97 22.02
CA PRO A 1193 -41.62 -33.59 20.69
C PRO A 1193 -43.00 -34.04 20.14
N PRO A 1194 -43.11 -34.41 18.84
CA PRO A 1194 -44.38 -34.53 18.12
C PRO A 1194 -44.99 -35.94 18.03
N SER A 1195 -46.32 -36.03 17.87
CA SER A 1195 -47.09 -37.07 17.12
C SER A 1195 -48.60 -37.03 17.49
N PRO A 1196 -49.54 -37.58 16.69
CA PRO A 1196 -49.56 -37.69 15.22
C PRO A 1196 -50.95 -37.39 14.57
N CYS A 1197 -51.01 -37.53 13.24
CA CYS A 1197 -52.16 -37.97 12.41
C CYS A 1197 -53.27 -37.00 11.92
N THR A 1198 -53.79 -37.41 10.75
CA THR A 1198 -55.11 -37.15 10.10
C THR A 1198 -55.44 -35.78 9.47
N ASP A 1199 -55.11 -35.70 8.18
CA ASP A 1199 -56.07 -35.63 7.05
C ASP A 1199 -56.64 -34.30 6.48
N SER A 1200 -56.63 -34.30 5.14
CA SER A 1200 -57.57 -33.65 4.20
C SER A 1200 -57.64 -32.11 4.08
N SER A 1201 -56.84 -31.57 3.16
CA SER A 1201 -57.37 -31.11 1.84
C SER A 1201 -56.25 -30.93 0.81
#